data_AF-A0A7K4W3R0-F1
#
_entry.id   AF-A0A7K4W3R0-F1
#
_cell.length_a   1.000
_cell.length_b   1.000
_cell.length_c   1.000
_cell.angle_alpha   90.00
_cell.angle_beta   90.00
_cell.angle_gamma   90.00
#
_symmetry.space_group_name_H-M   'P 1'
#
loop_
_entity.id
_entity.type
_entity.pdbx_description
1 polymer ?
#
loop_
_entity_poly.entity_id
_entity_poly.type
_entity_poly.pdbx_seq_one_letter_code
_entity_poly.pdbx_strand_id
1 'polypeptide(L)'
;MDTITSSSRNTGGVSVRRTESHDVPDIISLFSTGTEGVFGRVDVMFLLEKSNLALTLCNEKNEVIAHAAFLDYPNWNITDQADWEPFLNKNYTDHKCTPLNTLFIHLFVAKKEHAAGCSQETVRRAFILLPELQFILFFIPAEENLEPGMRAVFAVMPPVLGSALGKKFTLLVCPRHRCHPRLHVRQARLEDYDDLMLIWTRQSETLKKTFGEYLLVDLMEHQDAENKAAVCEVDGTAVGFMSLCSQVNVSLFQECFDLGPFHGLCKQHAEDVLRVPQKPSVQEGEDESNQTGQKPEPVSCGDSEHVPGQDAAVQEDEATTVSQSELPLDDGSTRDFKASETRPFETEEEGDFRPVYRGAPNAFCIRLLCIDEAYETRSLDFLHYAFEVFPDRDFCVILVPHHVLEFPLMQSFARAVPFCTSTLGRELYVLHRAGLLTSFNVRRATTNDLLGVKRLVETLSLSERICNDSKIFTQARQDPDGMPVQAFVAEVLDQIVGVSVIRDEMDIEYVRSHYNIEDFIHFNCHQQEEHGHLCHFVLNPVFHRYTKHFLKEILRLAHKSALYYPIYPQYVEGKLQSPCAHSLTSALHYMAPVRPRRQIVYPLQELGMNAPSEQLSKDQLSYSLNLTNRRLVLESKVSINTRIVVVGASDVGISFLETLVFWPRLKFNNLTLISVHGLPGEDPPGSKYRRFLISSHCFNDEDYAQMSLCSWVNVVVGKMTGINRAAKYVVVSEEKKVPYDYLVLCTGQNYQALAPTGADIKLPTDSKIMSEWPQRYTGKTPSNHFTLNDVQDCLQAAHWLEENLVRSRG
;
A
#
# COMPACT_ATOMS: atom_id res chain seq x y z
N MET A 1 -24.31 -21.22 -0.32
CA MET A 1 -23.95 -22.35 -1.21
C MET A 1 -25.24 -22.89 -1.79
N ASP A 2 -25.60 -22.52 -3.01
CA ASP A 2 -27.01 -22.52 -3.42
C ASP A 2 -27.23 -23.33 -4.69
N THR A 3 -28.20 -24.25 -4.60
CA THR A 3 -28.31 -25.39 -5.51
C THR A 3 -29.05 -25.03 -6.79
N ILE A 4 -28.36 -25.07 -7.93
CA ILE A 4 -28.99 -24.90 -9.25
C ILE A 4 -29.95 -26.06 -9.52
N THR A 5 -31.25 -25.79 -9.54
CA THR A 5 -32.28 -26.78 -9.84
C THR A 5 -32.41 -27.02 -11.34
N SER A 6 -32.03 -28.22 -11.80
CA SER A 6 -32.43 -28.76 -13.11
C SER A 6 -32.91 -30.20 -12.96
N SER A 7 -33.66 -30.70 -13.95
CA SER A 7 -34.61 -31.82 -13.78
C SER A 7 -34.02 -33.23 -13.92
N SER A 8 -32.74 -33.45 -13.61
CA SER A 8 -32.13 -34.79 -13.55
C SER A 8 -31.19 -34.94 -12.34
N ARG A 9 -31.32 -36.08 -11.64
CA ARG A 9 -30.49 -36.40 -10.46
C ARG A 9 -29.09 -36.82 -10.88
N ASN A 10 -28.14 -35.88 -10.86
CA ASN A 10 -26.71 -36.12 -10.63
C ASN A 10 -26.02 -34.79 -10.26
N THR A 11 -26.18 -34.39 -9.00
CA THR A 11 -25.58 -33.16 -8.45
C THR A 11 -24.13 -33.42 -8.03
N GLY A 12 -23.19 -33.27 -8.96
CA GLY A 12 -21.77 -33.08 -8.64
C GLY A 12 -21.48 -31.58 -8.45
N GLY A 13 -20.71 -31.23 -7.43
CA GLY A 13 -20.30 -29.85 -7.17
C GLY A 13 -19.42 -29.29 -8.29
N VAL A 14 -19.81 -28.14 -8.86
CA VAL A 14 -18.98 -27.38 -9.80
C VAL A 14 -18.19 -26.33 -9.00
N SER A 15 -16.87 -26.37 -9.09
CA SER A 15 -15.97 -25.37 -8.51
C SER A 15 -15.57 -24.34 -9.56
N VAL A 16 -15.31 -23.09 -9.14
CA VAL A 16 -14.92 -21.99 -10.04
C VAL A 16 -13.70 -21.26 -9.51
N ARG A 17 -12.59 -21.35 -10.26
CA ARG A 17 -11.33 -20.66 -9.98
C ARG A 17 -10.93 -19.74 -11.14
N ARG A 18 -9.89 -18.92 -10.92
CA ARG A 18 -9.19 -18.25 -12.02
C ARG A 18 -8.49 -19.29 -12.90
N THR A 19 -8.41 -19.00 -14.19
CA THR A 19 -7.71 -19.87 -15.15
C THR A 19 -6.20 -19.80 -14.95
N GLU A 20 -5.55 -20.96 -14.98
CA GLU A 20 -4.10 -21.12 -14.89
C GLU A 20 -3.55 -21.66 -16.21
N SER A 21 -2.26 -21.45 -16.52
CA SER A 21 -1.69 -21.80 -17.84
C SER A 21 -1.70 -23.30 -18.16
N HIS A 22 -1.86 -24.16 -17.15
CA HIS A 22 -2.04 -25.61 -17.34
C HIS A 22 -3.46 -25.99 -17.83
N ASP A 23 -4.44 -25.09 -17.74
CA ASP A 23 -5.82 -25.34 -18.21
C ASP A 23 -5.92 -25.29 -19.74
N VAL A 24 -4.97 -24.65 -20.43
CA VAL A 24 -4.97 -24.40 -21.88
C VAL A 24 -5.30 -25.62 -22.75
N PRO A 25 -4.64 -26.80 -22.61
CA PRO A 25 -4.98 -27.98 -23.41
C PRO A 25 -6.42 -28.46 -23.20
N ASP A 26 -6.92 -28.43 -21.96
CA ASP A 26 -8.29 -28.82 -21.64
C ASP A 26 -9.30 -27.81 -22.22
N ILE A 27 -9.00 -26.51 -22.16
CA ILE A 27 -9.81 -25.45 -22.78
C ILE A 27 -9.88 -25.63 -24.29
N ILE A 28 -8.75 -25.94 -24.95
CA ILE A 28 -8.70 -26.24 -26.39
C ILE A 28 -9.56 -27.47 -26.73
N SER A 29 -9.59 -28.49 -25.87
CA SER A 29 -10.42 -29.70 -26.07
C SER A 29 -11.94 -29.42 -26.08
N LEU A 30 -12.39 -28.28 -25.54
CA LEU A 30 -13.79 -27.86 -25.48
C LEU A 30 -14.26 -27.05 -26.69
N PHE A 31 -13.39 -26.74 -27.66
CA PHE A 31 -13.77 -25.99 -28.85
C PHE A 31 -14.77 -26.76 -29.72
N SER A 32 -15.75 -26.03 -30.24
CA SER A 32 -16.73 -26.53 -31.19
C SER A 32 -16.72 -25.70 -32.47
N THR A 33 -17.25 -26.22 -33.57
CA THR A 33 -17.39 -25.46 -34.83
C THR A 33 -18.26 -24.21 -34.68
N GLY A 34 -19.21 -24.18 -33.73
CA GLY A 34 -19.98 -22.99 -33.39
C GLY A 34 -19.18 -21.95 -32.59
N THR A 35 -18.15 -22.37 -31.85
CA THR A 35 -17.25 -21.47 -31.12
C THR A 35 -16.48 -20.56 -32.07
N GLU A 36 -15.94 -21.12 -33.16
CA GLU A 36 -15.21 -20.34 -34.19
C GLU A 36 -16.12 -19.35 -34.94
N GLY A 37 -17.38 -19.69 -35.20
CA GLY A 37 -18.33 -18.77 -35.84
C GLY A 37 -18.67 -17.57 -34.95
N VAL A 38 -18.79 -17.79 -33.64
CA VAL A 38 -19.24 -16.78 -32.67
C VAL A 38 -18.10 -15.89 -32.16
N PHE A 39 -16.91 -16.45 -31.92
CA PHE A 39 -15.74 -15.75 -31.36
C PHE A 39 -14.59 -15.54 -32.36
N GLY A 40 -14.67 -16.10 -33.56
CA GLY A 40 -13.56 -16.11 -34.51
C GLY A 40 -12.47 -17.13 -34.15
N ARG A 41 -11.31 -17.00 -34.78
CA ARG A 41 -10.12 -17.80 -34.45
C ARG A 41 -9.38 -17.17 -33.28
N VAL A 42 -9.35 -17.88 -32.16
CA VAL A 42 -8.79 -17.42 -30.89
C VAL A 42 -7.57 -18.27 -30.53
N ASP A 43 -6.42 -17.64 -30.35
CA ASP A 43 -5.31 -18.25 -29.62
C ASP A 43 -5.62 -18.15 -28.12
N VAL A 44 -5.86 -19.30 -27.49
CA VAL A 44 -6.22 -19.39 -26.06
C VAL A 44 -5.08 -18.88 -25.17
N MET A 45 -3.82 -19.16 -25.52
CA MET A 45 -2.67 -18.76 -24.70
C MET A 45 -2.49 -17.24 -24.72
N PHE A 46 -2.54 -16.65 -25.92
CA PHE A 46 -2.48 -15.19 -26.07
C PHE A 46 -3.67 -14.50 -25.41
N LEU A 47 -4.89 -15.04 -25.57
CA LEU A 47 -6.08 -14.44 -24.97
C LEU A 47 -6.05 -14.46 -23.44
N LEU A 48 -5.62 -15.56 -22.83
CA LEU A 48 -5.49 -15.65 -21.36
C LEU A 48 -4.49 -14.63 -20.82
N GLU A 49 -3.35 -14.44 -21.50
CA GLU A 49 -2.31 -13.50 -21.07
C GLU A 49 -2.76 -12.04 -21.17
N LYS A 50 -3.54 -11.69 -22.20
CA LYS A 50 -4.11 -10.34 -22.35
C LYS A 50 -5.39 -10.13 -21.51
N SER A 51 -5.98 -11.19 -20.96
CA SER A 51 -7.28 -11.12 -20.28
C SER A 51 -7.25 -10.29 -18.99
N ASN A 52 -8.30 -9.52 -18.74
CA ASN A 52 -8.50 -8.85 -17.46
C ASN A 52 -9.05 -9.81 -16.40
N LEU A 53 -9.89 -10.76 -16.81
CA LEU A 53 -10.39 -11.85 -15.98
C LEU A 53 -10.56 -13.12 -16.82
N ALA A 54 -10.03 -14.25 -16.34
CA ALA A 54 -10.25 -15.57 -16.91
C ALA A 54 -10.74 -16.53 -15.83
N LEU A 55 -11.80 -17.30 -16.12
CA LEU A 55 -12.44 -18.23 -15.19
C LEU A 55 -12.49 -19.66 -15.77
N THR A 56 -12.12 -20.64 -14.95
CA THR A 56 -12.24 -22.08 -15.24
C THR A 56 -13.26 -22.70 -14.29
N LEU A 57 -14.22 -23.44 -14.84
CA LEU A 57 -15.22 -24.20 -14.10
C LEU A 57 -14.81 -25.68 -14.13
N CYS A 58 -14.61 -26.27 -12.97
CA CYS A 58 -14.13 -27.64 -12.79
C CYS A 58 -15.19 -28.51 -12.09
N ASN A 59 -15.17 -29.82 -12.34
CA ASN A 59 -15.97 -30.77 -11.54
C ASN A 59 -15.23 -31.16 -10.24
N GLU A 60 -15.85 -32.03 -9.44
CA GLU A 60 -15.31 -32.56 -8.18
C GLU A 60 -13.95 -33.29 -8.32
N LYS A 61 -13.56 -33.68 -9.53
CA LYS A 61 -12.26 -34.29 -9.85
C LYS A 61 -11.23 -33.29 -10.40
N ASN A 62 -11.55 -31.99 -10.37
CA ASN A 62 -10.82 -30.89 -11.01
C ASN A 62 -10.78 -30.92 -12.56
N GLU A 63 -11.49 -31.82 -13.24
CA GLU A 63 -11.58 -31.84 -14.71
C GLU A 63 -12.32 -30.57 -15.21
N VAL A 64 -11.82 -29.90 -16.24
CA VAL A 64 -12.46 -28.70 -16.79
C VAL A 64 -13.82 -29.05 -17.44
N ILE A 65 -14.86 -28.28 -17.13
CA ILE A 65 -16.20 -28.36 -17.72
C ILE A 65 -16.43 -27.20 -18.70
N ALA A 66 -16.02 -25.99 -18.30
CA ALA A 66 -16.21 -24.76 -19.06
C ALA A 66 -15.13 -23.72 -18.71
N HIS A 67 -14.94 -22.77 -19.62
CA HIS A 67 -14.01 -21.66 -19.45
C HIS A 67 -14.58 -20.38 -20.10
N ALA A 68 -14.22 -19.22 -19.52
CA ALA A 68 -14.51 -17.92 -20.13
C ALA A 68 -13.37 -16.91 -19.89
N ALA A 69 -13.15 -16.05 -20.89
CA ALA A 69 -12.21 -14.94 -20.84
C ALA A 69 -12.92 -13.60 -21.10
N PHE A 70 -12.61 -12.60 -20.26
CA PHE A 70 -13.21 -11.27 -20.24
C PHE A 70 -12.15 -10.18 -20.38
N LEU A 71 -12.44 -9.18 -21.22
CA LEU A 71 -11.57 -8.02 -21.43
C LEU A 71 -12.32 -6.69 -21.37
N ASP A 72 -11.56 -5.60 -21.24
CA ASP A 72 -12.01 -4.22 -21.12
C ASP A 72 -12.30 -3.49 -22.45
N TYR A 73 -12.39 -4.22 -23.56
CA TYR A 73 -12.77 -3.74 -24.90
C TYR A 73 -13.54 -4.81 -25.71
N PRO A 74 -14.26 -4.47 -26.79
CA PRO A 74 -15.06 -5.41 -27.57
C PRO A 74 -14.31 -6.62 -28.14
N ASN A 75 -15.01 -7.76 -28.25
CA ASN A 75 -14.46 -9.04 -28.72
C ASN A 75 -14.26 -9.16 -30.23
N TRP A 76 -14.86 -8.27 -31.01
CA TRP A 76 -14.59 -8.09 -32.43
C TRP A 76 -13.98 -6.71 -32.66
N ASN A 77 -13.03 -6.60 -33.59
CA ASN A 77 -12.38 -5.33 -33.95
C ASN A 77 -13.34 -4.42 -34.76
N ILE A 78 -14.35 -3.91 -34.06
CA ILE A 78 -15.43 -3.05 -34.55
C ILE A 78 -15.07 -1.57 -34.37
N THR A 79 -14.27 -1.27 -33.35
CA THR A 79 -13.86 0.06 -32.89
C THR A 79 -12.56 -0.09 -32.10
N ASP A 80 -11.80 0.99 -31.94
CA ASP A 80 -10.54 0.95 -31.19
C ASP A 80 -10.78 0.66 -29.69
N GLN A 81 -9.82 0.00 -29.03
CA GLN A 81 -9.95 -0.32 -27.59
C GLN A 81 -10.04 0.93 -26.71
N ALA A 82 -9.57 2.10 -27.16
CA ALA A 82 -9.70 3.37 -26.46
C ALA A 82 -11.09 4.02 -26.62
N ASP A 83 -11.71 3.92 -27.80
CA ASP A 83 -12.87 4.72 -28.20
C ASP A 83 -14.24 3.99 -28.09
N TRP A 84 -14.28 2.79 -27.51
CA TRP A 84 -15.49 1.97 -27.52
C TRP A 84 -16.70 2.57 -26.78
N GLU A 85 -16.50 3.37 -25.74
CA GLU A 85 -17.59 4.01 -24.99
C GLU A 85 -18.29 5.10 -25.81
N PRO A 86 -17.58 6.11 -26.38
CA PRO A 86 -18.15 7.00 -27.40
C PRO A 86 -18.82 6.25 -28.57
N PHE A 87 -18.25 5.13 -29.00
CA PHE A 87 -18.83 4.29 -30.05
C PHE A 87 -20.16 3.64 -29.64
N LEU A 88 -20.28 3.10 -28.42
CA LEU A 88 -21.55 2.56 -27.91
C LEU A 88 -22.59 3.67 -27.72
N ASN A 89 -22.20 4.81 -27.12
CA ASN A 89 -23.08 5.97 -26.94
C ASN A 89 -23.67 6.50 -28.27
N LYS A 90 -22.98 6.29 -29.39
CA LYS A 90 -23.44 6.67 -30.74
C LYS A 90 -24.33 5.60 -31.42
N ASN A 91 -24.21 4.33 -31.05
CA ASN A 91 -24.85 3.21 -31.75
C ASN A 91 -25.98 2.53 -30.97
N TYR A 92 -26.06 2.70 -29.66
CA TYR A 92 -27.04 2.08 -28.76
C TYR A 92 -27.59 3.12 -27.77
N THR A 93 -28.88 3.02 -27.44
CA THR A 93 -29.58 3.94 -26.52
C THR A 93 -29.76 3.37 -25.11
N ASP A 94 -29.90 4.28 -24.14
CA ASP A 94 -30.26 4.00 -22.73
C ASP A 94 -29.36 2.95 -22.02
N HIS A 95 -28.09 2.90 -22.39
CA HIS A 95 -27.07 2.18 -21.63
C HIS A 95 -26.30 3.13 -20.71
N LYS A 96 -25.81 2.58 -19.60
CA LYS A 96 -24.96 3.29 -18.63
C LYS A 96 -23.60 2.58 -18.55
N CYS A 97 -23.15 2.03 -19.67
CA CYS A 97 -21.94 1.24 -19.79
C CYS A 97 -20.73 2.17 -19.88
N THR A 98 -19.88 2.13 -18.85
CA THR A 98 -18.64 2.90 -18.79
C THR A 98 -17.45 1.94 -18.60
N PRO A 99 -16.22 2.35 -18.91
CA PRO A 99 -15.03 1.51 -18.70
C PRO A 99 -14.83 1.07 -17.24
N LEU A 100 -15.39 1.78 -16.25
CA LEU A 100 -15.45 1.33 -14.85
C LEU A 100 -16.30 0.06 -14.67
N ASN A 101 -17.51 0.06 -15.22
CA ASN A 101 -18.58 -0.87 -14.82
C ASN A 101 -18.87 -2.00 -15.83
N THR A 102 -18.06 -2.10 -16.88
CA THR A 102 -18.30 -2.96 -18.06
C THR A 102 -17.09 -3.85 -18.38
N LEU A 103 -17.37 -5.09 -18.80
CA LEU A 103 -16.42 -6.00 -19.47
C LEU A 103 -17.10 -6.74 -20.63
N PHE A 104 -16.30 -7.25 -21.57
CA PHE A 104 -16.75 -7.98 -22.76
C PHE A 104 -16.29 -9.44 -22.72
N ILE A 105 -17.13 -10.39 -23.16
CA ILE A 105 -16.72 -11.80 -23.33
C ILE A 105 -15.98 -11.98 -24.66
N HIS A 106 -14.73 -12.42 -24.60
CA HIS A 106 -13.90 -12.76 -25.78
C HIS A 106 -13.85 -14.25 -26.09
N LEU A 107 -14.09 -15.11 -25.10
CA LEU A 107 -14.23 -16.54 -25.29
C LEU A 107 -15.21 -17.12 -24.25
N PHE A 108 -16.06 -18.03 -24.68
CA PHE A 108 -16.81 -18.96 -23.81
C PHE A 108 -16.83 -20.34 -24.46
N VAL A 109 -16.40 -21.36 -23.72
CA VAL A 109 -16.47 -22.78 -24.13
C VAL A 109 -17.00 -23.62 -22.98
N ALA A 110 -17.82 -24.63 -23.28
CA ALA A 110 -18.42 -25.50 -22.27
C ALA A 110 -18.80 -26.88 -22.84
N LYS A 111 -18.77 -27.92 -21.99
CA LYS A 111 -19.39 -29.22 -22.29
C LYS A 111 -20.90 -29.01 -22.48
N LYS A 112 -21.44 -29.45 -23.63
CA LYS A 112 -22.82 -29.16 -24.09
C LYS A 112 -23.91 -29.51 -23.07
N GLU A 113 -23.71 -30.56 -22.28
CA GLU A 113 -24.63 -31.03 -21.24
C GLU A 113 -24.78 -30.05 -20.06
N HIS A 114 -23.83 -29.13 -19.87
CA HIS A 114 -23.79 -28.19 -18.75
C HIS A 114 -23.72 -26.71 -19.17
N ALA A 115 -23.62 -26.42 -20.47
CA ALA A 115 -23.39 -25.07 -21.01
C ALA A 115 -24.31 -23.97 -20.43
N ALA A 116 -25.59 -24.28 -20.19
CA ALA A 116 -26.52 -23.36 -19.56
C ALA A 116 -26.11 -22.98 -18.12
N GLY A 117 -26.00 -23.97 -17.23
CA GLY A 117 -25.61 -23.75 -15.83
C GLY A 117 -24.21 -23.15 -15.72
N CYS A 118 -23.26 -23.62 -16.53
CA CYS A 118 -21.93 -23.03 -16.62
C CYS A 118 -21.99 -21.54 -17.02
N SER A 119 -22.75 -21.16 -18.06
CA SER A 119 -22.83 -19.76 -18.49
C SER A 119 -23.39 -18.83 -17.39
N GLN A 120 -24.41 -19.29 -16.66
CA GLN A 120 -25.00 -18.54 -15.55
C GLN A 120 -24.01 -18.42 -14.38
N GLU A 121 -23.35 -19.51 -13.98
CA GLU A 121 -22.41 -19.51 -12.86
C GLU A 121 -21.12 -18.73 -13.17
N THR A 122 -20.59 -18.79 -14.41
CA THR A 122 -19.47 -17.95 -14.85
C THR A 122 -19.81 -16.46 -14.69
N VAL A 123 -20.96 -16.04 -15.20
CA VAL A 123 -21.42 -14.63 -15.15
C VAL A 123 -21.69 -14.20 -13.71
N ARG A 124 -22.32 -15.06 -12.89
CA ARG A 124 -22.50 -14.83 -11.45
C ARG A 124 -21.16 -14.65 -10.75
N ARG A 125 -20.18 -15.53 -11.00
CA ARG A 125 -18.85 -15.48 -10.37
C ARG A 125 -18.05 -14.26 -10.82
N ALA A 126 -18.16 -13.81 -12.07
CA ALA A 126 -17.55 -12.58 -12.54
C ALA A 126 -18.10 -11.34 -11.79
N PHE A 127 -19.41 -11.24 -11.61
CA PHE A 127 -20.03 -10.18 -10.79
C PHE A 127 -19.70 -10.26 -9.29
N ILE A 128 -19.32 -11.44 -8.77
CA ILE A 128 -18.86 -11.62 -7.39
C ILE A 128 -17.42 -11.13 -7.22
N LEU A 129 -16.53 -11.48 -8.16
CA LEU A 129 -15.11 -11.15 -8.11
C LEU A 129 -14.81 -9.67 -8.41
N LEU A 130 -15.75 -8.95 -9.05
CA LEU A 130 -15.58 -7.55 -9.47
C LEU A 130 -16.76 -6.71 -8.96
N PRO A 131 -16.68 -6.15 -7.73
CA PRO A 131 -17.78 -5.41 -7.11
C PRO A 131 -18.25 -4.16 -7.88
N GLU A 132 -17.42 -3.61 -8.78
CA GLU A 132 -17.74 -2.43 -9.59
C GLU A 132 -18.46 -2.78 -10.90
N LEU A 133 -18.36 -4.04 -11.34
CA LEU A 133 -18.98 -4.54 -12.56
C LEU A 133 -20.51 -4.51 -12.44
N GLN A 134 -21.18 -3.89 -13.41
CA GLN A 134 -22.64 -3.83 -13.53
C GLN A 134 -23.15 -4.44 -14.85
N PHE A 135 -22.32 -4.45 -15.90
CA PHE A 135 -22.69 -4.98 -17.22
C PHE A 135 -21.60 -5.93 -17.75
N ILE A 136 -22.03 -7.07 -18.29
CA ILE A 136 -21.20 -7.89 -19.18
C ILE A 136 -21.81 -7.80 -20.58
N LEU A 137 -20.99 -7.36 -21.54
CA LEU A 137 -21.34 -7.16 -22.93
C LEU A 137 -20.76 -8.27 -23.82
N PHE A 138 -21.36 -8.47 -24.98
CA PHE A 138 -20.93 -9.50 -25.94
C PHE A 138 -21.44 -9.15 -27.34
N PHE A 139 -20.55 -9.05 -28.33
CA PHE A 139 -20.94 -8.89 -29.74
C PHE A 139 -20.88 -10.23 -30.46
N ILE A 140 -21.92 -10.54 -31.23
CA ILE A 140 -21.95 -11.70 -32.14
C ILE A 140 -22.26 -11.27 -33.57
N PRO A 141 -21.79 -12.01 -34.60
CA PRO A 141 -22.26 -11.84 -35.96
C PRO A 141 -23.79 -12.00 -36.05
N ALA A 142 -24.46 -11.17 -36.85
CA ALA A 142 -25.92 -11.15 -36.95
C ALA A 142 -26.53 -12.40 -37.60
N GLU A 143 -25.72 -13.20 -38.30
CA GLU A 143 -26.11 -14.47 -38.91
C GLU A 143 -26.02 -15.65 -37.92
N GLU A 144 -25.27 -15.49 -36.82
CA GLU A 144 -24.96 -16.57 -35.88
C GLU A 144 -25.95 -16.71 -34.72
N ASN A 145 -26.12 -17.95 -34.27
CA ASN A 145 -27.12 -18.32 -33.27
C ASN A 145 -26.47 -18.77 -31.96
N LEU A 146 -26.53 -17.93 -30.91
CA LEU A 146 -26.14 -18.33 -29.55
C LEU A 146 -26.71 -19.68 -29.14
N GLU A 147 -25.90 -20.49 -28.47
CA GLU A 147 -26.37 -21.69 -27.79
C GLU A 147 -27.48 -21.36 -26.77
N PRO A 148 -28.47 -22.26 -26.58
CA PRO A 148 -29.61 -22.00 -25.69
C PRO A 148 -29.24 -21.60 -24.26
N GLY A 149 -28.10 -22.07 -23.75
CA GLY A 149 -27.60 -21.74 -22.41
C GLY A 149 -27.32 -20.24 -22.25
N MET A 150 -26.45 -19.69 -23.10
CA MET A 150 -26.12 -18.26 -23.04
C MET A 150 -27.32 -17.36 -23.35
N ARG A 151 -28.28 -17.82 -24.18
CA ARG A 151 -29.53 -17.08 -24.47
C ARG A 151 -30.38 -16.81 -23.23
N ALA A 152 -30.30 -17.63 -22.18
CA ALA A 152 -31.04 -17.40 -20.94
C ALA A 152 -30.44 -16.24 -20.12
N VAL A 153 -29.13 -16.03 -20.21
CA VAL A 153 -28.38 -15.07 -19.38
C VAL A 153 -28.41 -13.65 -19.97
N PHE A 154 -28.25 -13.54 -21.29
CA PHE A 154 -28.10 -12.26 -21.99
C PHE A 154 -29.41 -11.75 -22.61
N ALA A 155 -29.64 -10.44 -22.55
CA ALA A 155 -30.67 -9.73 -23.32
C ALA A 155 -30.07 -9.14 -24.61
N VAL A 156 -30.84 -9.07 -25.69
CA VAL A 156 -30.46 -8.29 -26.89
C VAL A 156 -30.67 -6.80 -26.60
N MET A 157 -29.64 -5.99 -26.82
CA MET A 157 -29.75 -4.53 -26.76
C MET A 157 -30.08 -3.98 -28.16
N PRO A 158 -31.17 -3.21 -28.32
CA PRO A 158 -31.57 -2.70 -29.63
C PRO A 158 -30.59 -1.62 -30.12
N PRO A 159 -30.10 -1.70 -31.37
CA PRO A 159 -29.30 -0.64 -31.97
C PRO A 159 -30.17 0.58 -32.31
N VAL A 160 -29.55 1.77 -32.35
CA VAL A 160 -30.20 3.02 -32.74
C VAL A 160 -30.70 2.93 -34.18
N LEU A 161 -31.90 3.47 -34.41
CA LEU A 161 -32.59 3.46 -35.70
C LEU A 161 -31.69 4.06 -36.79
N GLY A 162 -31.28 3.23 -37.76
CA GLY A 162 -30.40 3.64 -38.86
C GLY A 162 -28.92 3.28 -38.71
N SER A 163 -28.45 2.74 -37.58
CA SER A 163 -27.07 2.24 -37.48
C SER A 163 -26.85 1.06 -38.44
N ALA A 164 -25.82 1.16 -39.28
CA ALA A 164 -25.40 0.08 -40.17
C ALA A 164 -24.79 -1.12 -39.41
N LEU A 165 -24.37 -0.93 -38.15
CA LEU A 165 -23.76 -1.98 -37.34
C LEU A 165 -24.75 -3.09 -36.98
N GLY A 166 -25.99 -2.73 -36.66
CA GLY A 166 -27.06 -3.68 -36.31
C GLY A 166 -27.50 -4.64 -37.42
N LYS A 167 -26.92 -4.50 -38.63
CA LYS A 167 -27.05 -5.46 -39.74
C LYS A 167 -25.90 -6.46 -39.81
N LYS A 168 -24.81 -6.24 -39.08
CA LYS A 168 -23.61 -7.08 -39.05
C LYS A 168 -23.39 -7.76 -37.70
N PHE A 169 -23.71 -7.07 -36.61
CA PHE A 169 -23.51 -7.55 -35.25
C PHE A 169 -24.73 -7.30 -34.36
N THR A 170 -25.05 -8.28 -33.52
CA THR A 170 -26.02 -8.15 -32.42
C THR A 170 -25.25 -7.91 -31.12
N LEU A 171 -25.65 -6.91 -30.34
CA LEU A 171 -25.11 -6.66 -29.00
C LEU A 171 -25.98 -7.37 -27.95
N LEU A 172 -25.32 -8.18 -27.13
CA LEU A 172 -25.89 -8.91 -26.01
C LEU A 172 -25.38 -8.34 -24.69
N VAL A 173 -26.28 -8.26 -23.71
CA VAL A 173 -26.03 -7.58 -22.43
C VAL A 173 -26.59 -8.41 -21.28
N CYS A 174 -25.75 -8.74 -20.31
CA CYS A 174 -26.19 -9.23 -19.01
C CYS A 174 -25.95 -8.13 -17.95
N PRO A 175 -27.01 -7.50 -17.41
CA PRO A 175 -26.89 -6.59 -16.29
C PRO A 175 -26.89 -7.34 -14.95
N ARG A 176 -26.05 -6.93 -14.00
CA ARG A 176 -25.81 -7.61 -12.72
C ARG A 176 -27.07 -7.91 -11.91
N HIS A 177 -28.09 -7.05 -12.00
CA HIS A 177 -29.36 -7.22 -11.29
C HIS A 177 -30.12 -8.51 -11.65
N ARG A 178 -29.79 -9.17 -12.78
CA ARG A 178 -30.33 -10.50 -13.12
C ARG A 178 -29.68 -11.66 -12.35
N CYS A 179 -28.48 -11.46 -11.81
CA CYS A 179 -27.72 -12.48 -11.10
C CYS A 179 -27.60 -12.20 -9.60
N HIS A 180 -27.60 -10.93 -9.20
CA HIS A 180 -27.64 -10.48 -7.82
C HIS A 180 -28.57 -9.25 -7.75
N PRO A 181 -29.74 -9.32 -7.09
CA PRO A 181 -30.66 -8.19 -7.02
C PRO A 181 -29.99 -6.98 -6.36
N ARG A 182 -30.48 -5.78 -6.67
CA ARG A 182 -30.07 -4.57 -5.96
C ARG A 182 -30.72 -4.61 -4.57
N LEU A 183 -29.91 -4.47 -3.53
CA LEU A 183 -30.41 -4.40 -2.16
C LEU A 183 -31.20 -3.10 -1.97
N HIS A 184 -32.37 -3.17 -1.34
CA HIS A 184 -33.00 -2.00 -0.76
C HIS A 184 -32.47 -1.83 0.66
N VAL A 185 -32.10 -0.61 1.06
CA VAL A 185 -31.57 -0.32 2.39
C VAL A 185 -32.49 0.67 3.09
N ARG A 186 -32.89 0.34 4.32
CA ARG A 186 -33.79 1.14 5.16
C ARG A 186 -33.34 1.10 6.62
N GLN A 187 -34.03 1.86 7.47
CA GLN A 187 -33.85 1.76 8.91
C GLN A 187 -34.28 0.38 9.43
N ALA A 188 -33.53 -0.14 10.40
CA ALA A 188 -33.82 -1.39 11.08
C ALA A 188 -35.02 -1.27 12.04
N ARG A 189 -35.83 -2.33 12.14
CA ARG A 189 -36.99 -2.49 13.01
C ARG A 189 -36.88 -3.78 13.79
N LEU A 190 -37.50 -3.88 14.96
CA LEU A 190 -37.49 -5.10 15.78
C LEU A 190 -38.07 -6.33 15.04
N GLU A 191 -38.96 -6.11 14.07
CA GLU A 191 -39.47 -7.12 13.13
C GLU A 191 -38.36 -7.84 12.35
N ASP A 192 -37.23 -7.17 12.06
CA ASP A 192 -36.11 -7.72 11.29
C ASP A 192 -35.26 -8.72 12.10
N TYR A 193 -35.45 -8.82 13.43
CA TYR A 193 -34.57 -9.59 14.31
C TYR A 193 -34.54 -11.09 14.00
N ASP A 194 -35.70 -11.71 13.71
CA ASP A 194 -35.79 -13.15 13.47
C ASP A 194 -35.02 -13.56 12.19
N ASP A 195 -35.14 -12.77 11.12
CA ASP A 195 -34.38 -12.94 9.87
C ASP A 195 -32.87 -12.79 10.11
N LEU A 196 -32.47 -11.70 10.78
CA LEU A 196 -31.06 -11.41 11.06
C LEU A 196 -30.42 -12.48 11.96
N MET A 197 -31.18 -13.08 12.88
CA MET A 197 -30.71 -14.16 13.75
C MET A 197 -30.39 -15.45 12.99
N LEU A 198 -31.01 -15.70 11.82
CA LEU A 198 -30.62 -16.82 10.94
C LEU A 198 -29.22 -16.60 10.36
N ILE A 199 -28.91 -15.37 9.92
CA ILE A 199 -27.61 -14.99 9.37
C ILE A 199 -26.54 -15.01 10.47
N TRP A 200 -26.82 -14.36 11.61
CA TRP A 200 -25.93 -14.27 12.77
C TRP A 200 -25.58 -15.66 13.33
N THR A 201 -26.54 -16.58 13.36
CA THR A 201 -26.33 -17.96 13.81
C THR A 201 -25.49 -18.80 12.85
N ARG A 202 -25.56 -18.52 11.54
CA ARG A 202 -24.67 -19.16 10.54
C ARG A 202 -23.24 -18.64 10.62
N GLN A 203 -23.06 -17.34 10.80
CA GLN A 203 -21.75 -16.70 10.62
C GLN A 203 -20.80 -16.90 11.81
N SER A 204 -21.26 -17.03 13.06
CA SER A 204 -20.35 -17.35 14.16
C SER A 204 -20.96 -17.77 15.50
N GLU A 205 -20.49 -18.90 16.05
CA GLU A 205 -20.52 -19.11 17.52
C GLU A 205 -19.66 -18.09 18.28
N THR A 206 -18.57 -17.63 17.65
CA THR A 206 -17.59 -16.74 18.30
C THR A 206 -18.18 -15.35 18.53
N LEU A 207 -18.90 -14.80 17.54
CA LEU A 207 -19.60 -13.51 17.71
C LEU A 207 -20.65 -13.59 18.82
N LYS A 208 -21.43 -14.69 18.93
CA LYS A 208 -22.34 -14.90 20.07
C LYS A 208 -21.62 -14.89 21.42
N LYS A 209 -20.43 -15.51 21.50
CA LYS A 209 -19.59 -15.52 22.73
C LYS A 209 -18.93 -14.16 23.03
N THR A 210 -18.64 -13.34 22.01
CA THR A 210 -17.98 -12.02 22.17
C THR A 210 -18.96 -10.88 22.43
N PHE A 211 -20.17 -10.95 21.87
CA PHE A 211 -21.13 -9.83 21.85
C PHE A 211 -22.44 -10.10 22.60
N GLY A 212 -22.71 -11.35 22.99
CA GLY A 212 -23.95 -11.73 23.68
C GLY A 212 -25.14 -11.87 22.74
N GLU A 213 -26.25 -12.37 23.28
CA GLU A 213 -27.46 -12.70 22.49
C GLU A 213 -28.38 -11.48 22.27
N TYR A 214 -28.22 -10.42 23.07
CA TYR A 214 -29.11 -9.25 23.07
C TYR A 214 -28.60 -8.04 22.27
N LEU A 215 -27.33 -8.02 21.84
CA LEU A 215 -26.71 -6.83 21.23
C LEU A 215 -27.50 -6.30 20.01
N LEU A 216 -28.06 -7.18 19.17
CA LEU A 216 -28.86 -6.75 18.02
C LEU A 216 -30.14 -6.02 18.50
N VAL A 217 -30.83 -6.55 19.52
CA VAL A 217 -31.99 -5.90 20.14
C VAL A 217 -31.57 -4.55 20.75
N ASP A 218 -30.50 -4.52 21.55
CA ASP A 218 -29.99 -3.29 22.18
C ASP A 218 -29.72 -2.19 21.14
N LEU A 219 -29.07 -2.52 20.02
CA LEU A 219 -28.74 -1.60 18.92
C LEU A 219 -29.96 -1.20 18.06
N MET A 220 -31.05 -1.96 18.11
CA MET A 220 -32.28 -1.70 17.35
C MET A 220 -33.32 -0.94 18.19
N GLU A 221 -33.36 -1.13 19.51
CA GLU A 221 -34.16 -0.36 20.46
C GLU A 221 -33.54 1.03 20.73
N HIS A 222 -32.23 1.10 21.01
CA HIS A 222 -31.55 2.33 21.41
C HIS A 222 -31.04 3.15 20.20
N GLN A 223 -31.91 3.38 19.21
CA GLN A 223 -31.64 4.25 18.06
C GLN A 223 -31.94 5.71 18.40
N ASP A 224 -30.89 6.52 18.56
CA ASP A 224 -30.96 7.93 18.95
C ASP A 224 -30.55 8.87 17.78
N ALA A 225 -29.99 10.05 18.03
CA ALA A 225 -29.49 10.95 16.98
C ALA A 225 -28.08 10.59 16.48
N GLU A 226 -27.27 9.92 17.32
CA GLU A 226 -25.88 9.55 17.07
C GLU A 226 -25.74 8.08 16.68
N ASN A 227 -26.52 7.18 17.27
CA ASN A 227 -26.54 5.74 17.02
C ASN A 227 -27.73 5.37 16.11
N LYS A 228 -27.43 4.70 14.98
CA LYS A 228 -28.42 4.34 13.96
C LYS A 228 -28.23 2.90 13.47
N ALA A 229 -29.31 2.21 13.16
CA ALA A 229 -29.28 0.86 12.62
C ALA A 229 -29.96 0.79 11.25
N ALA A 230 -29.29 0.16 10.29
CA ALA A 230 -29.75 -0.04 8.92
C ALA A 230 -29.89 -1.53 8.62
N VAL A 231 -30.91 -1.89 7.85
CA VAL A 231 -31.14 -3.23 7.32
C VAL A 231 -31.19 -3.17 5.80
N CYS A 232 -30.61 -4.18 5.15
CA CYS A 232 -30.81 -4.41 3.73
C CYS A 232 -31.82 -5.55 3.51
N GLU A 233 -32.76 -5.35 2.60
CA GLU A 233 -33.83 -6.32 2.32
C GLU A 233 -33.92 -6.68 0.83
N VAL A 234 -34.37 -7.91 0.59
CA VAL A 234 -34.69 -8.48 -0.73
C VAL A 234 -36.04 -9.18 -0.60
N ASP A 235 -36.99 -8.81 -1.46
CA ASP A 235 -38.36 -9.35 -1.52
C ASP A 235 -39.12 -9.38 -0.17
N GLY A 236 -38.72 -8.51 0.78
CA GLY A 236 -39.33 -8.36 2.11
C GLY A 236 -38.62 -9.10 3.25
N THR A 237 -37.54 -9.82 2.97
CA THR A 237 -36.69 -10.52 3.98
C THR A 237 -35.42 -9.71 4.24
N ALA A 238 -35.02 -9.58 5.50
CA ALA A 238 -33.77 -8.91 5.87
C ALA A 238 -32.55 -9.82 5.59
N VAL A 239 -31.64 -9.36 4.71
CA VAL A 239 -30.45 -10.12 4.27
C VAL A 239 -29.13 -9.55 4.82
N GLY A 240 -29.20 -8.53 5.68
CA GLY A 240 -28.05 -7.96 6.38
C GLY A 240 -28.41 -6.73 7.23
N PHE A 241 -27.46 -6.36 8.10
CA PHE A 241 -27.56 -5.34 9.14
C PHE A 241 -26.27 -4.53 9.26
N MET A 242 -26.37 -3.21 9.43
CA MET A 242 -25.25 -2.30 9.69
C MET A 242 -25.59 -1.36 10.85
N SER A 243 -24.72 -1.28 11.85
CA SER A 243 -24.82 -0.32 12.96
C SER A 243 -23.82 0.82 12.79
N LEU A 244 -24.31 2.04 12.90
CA LEU A 244 -23.58 3.29 12.70
C LEU A 244 -23.56 4.12 13.99
N CYS A 245 -22.47 4.86 14.21
CA CYS A 245 -22.37 5.84 15.30
C CYS A 245 -21.60 7.10 14.86
N SER A 246 -22.16 8.29 15.10
CA SER A 246 -21.49 9.56 14.81
C SER A 246 -20.44 9.99 15.84
N GLN A 247 -20.42 9.36 17.02
CA GLN A 247 -19.42 9.66 18.05
C GLN A 247 -18.14 8.86 17.78
N VAL A 248 -17.09 9.56 17.32
CA VAL A 248 -15.80 8.97 16.96
C VAL A 248 -14.70 9.61 17.81
N ASN A 249 -13.86 8.80 18.47
CA ASN A 249 -12.68 9.28 19.19
C ASN A 249 -11.55 9.60 18.18
N VAL A 250 -11.65 10.77 17.55
CA VAL A 250 -10.72 11.21 16.50
C VAL A 250 -9.32 11.45 17.04
N SER A 251 -9.16 11.94 18.28
CA SER A 251 -7.84 12.14 18.90
C SER A 251 -7.08 10.82 19.08
N LEU A 252 -7.75 9.75 19.54
CA LEU A 252 -7.14 8.42 19.61
C LEU A 252 -6.68 7.92 18.23
N PHE A 253 -7.38 8.28 17.15
CA PHE A 253 -6.98 7.88 15.80
C PHE A 253 -5.80 8.72 15.28
N GLN A 254 -5.77 10.02 15.56
CA GLN A 254 -4.63 10.91 15.29
C GLN A 254 -3.37 10.51 16.09
N GLU A 255 -3.53 9.92 17.28
CA GLU A 255 -2.43 9.34 18.05
C GLU A 255 -1.88 8.03 17.46
N CYS A 256 -2.74 7.23 16.80
CA CYS A 256 -2.48 5.85 16.41
C CYS A 256 -2.20 5.60 14.92
N PHE A 257 -2.61 6.51 14.02
CA PHE A 257 -2.51 6.36 12.56
C PHE A 257 -2.08 7.66 11.88
N ASP A 258 -1.39 7.53 10.74
CA ASP A 258 -1.25 8.64 9.81
C ASP A 258 -2.62 8.95 9.17
N LEU A 259 -3.15 10.12 9.54
CA LEU A 259 -4.35 10.72 9.01
C LEU A 259 -4.06 12.03 8.25
N GLY A 260 -2.78 12.36 8.00
CA GLY A 260 -2.36 13.49 7.18
C GLY A 260 -3.10 13.54 5.83
N PRO A 261 -3.17 12.43 5.07
CA PRO A 261 -3.88 12.36 3.79
C PRO A 261 -5.41 12.52 3.89
N PHE A 262 -5.99 12.47 5.10
CA PHE A 262 -7.42 12.63 5.37
C PHE A 262 -7.74 13.85 6.25
N HIS A 263 -6.81 14.81 6.34
CA HIS A 263 -6.93 16.02 7.19
C HIS A 263 -7.32 15.70 8.64
N GLY A 264 -6.72 14.66 9.22
CA GLY A 264 -6.98 14.26 10.61
C GLY A 264 -8.40 13.75 10.88
N LEU A 265 -9.20 13.47 9.84
CA LEU A 265 -10.66 13.26 9.91
C LEU A 265 -11.46 14.47 10.44
N CYS A 266 -10.90 15.68 10.35
CA CYS A 266 -11.54 16.95 10.72
C CYS A 266 -11.96 17.77 9.49
N LYS A 267 -12.83 18.76 9.67
CA LYS A 267 -13.06 19.83 8.68
C LYS A 267 -11.86 20.80 8.70
N GLN A 268 -11.56 21.43 7.57
CA GLN A 268 -10.46 22.39 7.47
C GLN A 268 -10.74 23.65 8.31
N HIS A 269 -9.73 24.13 9.05
CA HIS A 269 -9.80 25.32 9.88
C HIS A 269 -8.57 26.22 9.67
N ALA A 270 -8.75 27.54 9.79
CA ALA A 270 -7.69 28.53 9.54
C ALA A 270 -6.52 28.47 10.54
N GLU A 271 -6.70 27.77 11.65
CA GLU A 271 -5.69 27.58 12.72
C GLU A 271 -5.07 26.17 12.73
N ASP A 272 -5.31 25.36 11.70
CA ASP A 272 -4.72 24.01 11.59
C ASP A 272 -3.20 24.09 11.36
N VAL A 273 -2.41 23.46 12.23
CA VAL A 273 -0.95 23.50 12.17
C VAL A 273 -0.44 22.27 11.41
N LEU A 274 -0.35 22.39 10.08
CA LEU A 274 -0.05 21.27 9.16
C LEU A 274 1.44 21.09 8.81
N ARG A 275 2.30 22.04 9.19
CA ARG A 275 3.76 21.99 8.97
C ARG A 275 4.48 22.62 10.17
N VAL A 276 5.74 22.24 10.38
CA VAL A 276 6.63 22.91 11.33
C VAL A 276 6.69 24.41 10.98
N PRO A 277 6.42 25.34 11.93
CA PRO A 277 6.60 26.76 11.68
C PRO A 277 8.08 27.06 11.43
N GLN A 278 8.41 27.50 10.20
CA GLN A 278 9.75 27.98 9.90
C GLN A 278 10.07 29.17 10.81
N LYS A 279 11.14 29.06 11.62
CA LYS A 279 11.68 30.21 12.34
C LYS A 279 12.07 31.27 11.30
N PRO A 280 11.75 32.55 11.51
CA PRO A 280 12.21 33.60 10.60
C PRO A 280 13.74 33.58 10.57
N SER A 281 14.32 33.44 9.38
CA SER A 281 15.75 33.54 9.19
C SER A 281 16.21 34.93 9.63
N VAL A 282 17.17 34.98 10.54
CA VAL A 282 17.89 36.22 10.84
C VAL A 282 18.61 36.60 9.55
N GLN A 283 18.26 37.75 8.98
CA GLN A 283 19.04 38.31 7.89
C GLN A 283 20.39 38.73 8.47
N GLU A 284 21.46 38.04 8.04
CA GLU A 284 22.82 38.52 8.25
C GLU A 284 22.95 39.84 7.48
N GLY A 285 23.05 40.95 8.22
CA GLY A 285 23.14 42.29 7.62
C GLY A 285 24.47 42.49 6.94
N GLU A 286 24.44 43.07 5.74
CA GLU A 286 25.64 43.34 4.94
C GLU A 286 26.58 44.35 5.65
N ASP A 287 27.87 44.03 5.73
CA ASP A 287 28.90 44.88 6.32
C ASP A 287 29.21 46.10 5.43
N GLU A 288 28.64 47.28 5.74
CA GLU A 288 29.15 48.57 5.25
C GLU A 288 29.79 49.41 6.36
N SER A 289 31.10 49.61 6.20
CA SER A 289 32.07 50.38 6.99
C SER A 289 31.55 51.57 7.82
N ASN A 290 31.87 51.57 9.12
CA ASN A 290 31.87 52.77 9.96
C ASN A 290 33.14 53.63 9.77
N GLN A 291 32.99 54.96 9.69
CA GLN A 291 34.08 55.90 10.02
C GLN A 291 33.61 57.13 10.81
N THR A 292 34.21 57.30 11.99
CA THR A 292 34.52 58.58 12.67
C THR A 292 33.36 59.41 13.28
N GLY A 293 33.37 59.66 14.61
CA GLY A 293 32.71 60.89 15.13
C GLY A 293 32.26 61.05 16.59
N GLN A 294 33.15 60.94 17.60
CA GLN A 294 33.05 61.65 18.90
C GLN A 294 31.93 61.29 19.92
N LYS A 295 32.06 61.86 21.13
CA LYS A 295 31.32 61.70 22.42
C LYS A 295 31.43 63.05 23.19
N PRO A 296 30.75 63.35 24.33
CA PRO A 296 29.59 62.71 24.99
C PRO A 296 28.49 63.69 25.54
N GLU A 297 27.31 63.15 25.90
CA GLU A 297 26.43 63.56 27.05
C GLU A 297 25.81 65.01 27.07
N PRO A 298 24.89 65.40 28.03
CA PRO A 298 24.36 64.70 29.22
C PRO A 298 22.82 64.70 29.46
N VAL A 299 22.37 63.76 30.32
CA VAL A 299 21.37 63.84 31.43
C VAL A 299 19.99 64.54 31.28
N SER A 300 18.93 63.82 31.68
CA SER A 300 17.85 64.34 32.55
C SER A 300 17.39 63.24 33.54
N CYS A 301 16.81 63.62 34.69
CA CYS A 301 16.46 62.71 35.80
C CYS A 301 15.04 62.95 36.35
N GLY A 302 14.55 61.96 37.11
CA GLY A 302 13.45 62.10 38.09
C GLY A 302 12.16 61.38 37.71
N ASP A 303 11.41 60.77 38.64
CA ASP A 303 11.77 60.41 40.03
C ASP A 303 10.88 59.24 40.51
N SER A 304 11.26 58.59 41.62
CA SER A 304 10.43 57.58 42.29
C SER A 304 9.80 58.12 43.57
N GLU A 305 8.55 57.75 43.85
CA GLU A 305 7.98 57.80 45.20
C GLU A 305 7.51 56.42 45.66
N HIS A 306 7.54 56.20 46.98
CA HIS A 306 7.54 54.88 47.59
C HIS A 306 6.90 54.96 48.99
N VAL A 307 5.86 54.16 49.25
CA VAL A 307 5.10 54.14 50.52
C VAL A 307 4.79 52.66 50.89
N PRO A 308 4.86 52.24 52.18
CA PRO A 308 5.06 50.82 52.56
C PRO A 308 3.77 50.07 53.01
N GLY A 309 3.95 48.80 53.43
CA GLY A 309 2.88 47.87 53.90
C GLY A 309 2.83 47.63 55.42
N GLN A 310 2.76 46.35 55.83
CA GLN A 310 2.43 45.82 57.18
C GLN A 310 0.91 45.84 57.52
N ASP A 311 0.32 44.89 58.27
CA ASP A 311 0.81 43.60 58.82
C ASP A 311 -0.35 42.65 59.21
N ALA A 312 -0.01 41.40 59.60
CA ALA A 312 -0.81 40.44 60.42
C ALA A 312 -2.10 39.84 59.77
N ALA A 313 -2.61 38.63 60.09
CA ALA A 313 -2.24 37.49 60.96
C ALA A 313 -3.27 36.33 60.72
N VAL A 314 -3.20 35.05 61.17
CA VAL A 314 -2.22 34.08 61.75
C VAL A 314 -2.93 32.67 61.76
N GLN A 315 -2.25 31.56 62.13
CA GLN A 315 -2.79 30.22 62.48
C GLN A 315 -3.26 29.30 61.32
N GLU A 316 -3.15 27.95 61.30
CA GLU A 316 -2.49 26.82 62.05
C GLU A 316 -3.41 25.58 61.84
N ASP A 317 -3.04 24.29 61.88
CA ASP A 317 -1.76 23.55 61.94
C ASP A 317 -1.98 22.06 61.46
N GLU A 318 -1.03 21.15 61.76
CA GLU A 318 -0.99 19.68 61.55
C GLU A 318 -0.61 19.22 60.11
N ALA A 319 0.58 18.65 59.84
CA ALA A 319 1.20 17.36 60.27
C ALA A 319 0.67 16.12 59.48
N THR A 320 1.46 15.11 59.08
CA THR A 320 2.77 14.63 59.58
C THR A 320 3.70 14.07 58.47
N THR A 321 5.00 14.31 58.66
CA THR A 321 6.25 13.60 58.26
C THR A 321 6.12 12.11 57.85
N VAL A 322 6.93 11.55 56.93
CA VAL A 322 8.31 10.97 57.09
C VAL A 322 8.75 10.44 55.69
N SER A 323 10.00 10.45 55.19
CA SER A 323 11.26 11.20 55.45
C SER A 323 12.26 10.92 54.28
N GLN A 324 13.56 11.24 54.40
CA GLN A 324 14.64 10.92 53.44
C GLN A 324 15.89 10.34 54.12
N SER A 325 16.83 9.77 53.35
CA SER A 325 18.25 9.51 53.67
C SER A 325 19.00 9.29 52.34
N GLU A 326 19.71 10.25 51.73
CA GLU A 326 20.96 10.95 52.09
C GLU A 326 22.27 10.26 51.63
N LEU A 327 23.23 11.10 51.20
CA LEU A 327 24.54 10.77 50.62
C LEU A 327 25.68 11.22 51.56
N PRO A 328 26.88 10.62 51.50
CA PRO A 328 28.12 11.25 51.95
C PRO A 328 28.72 12.22 50.91
N LEU A 329 29.55 13.16 51.36
CA LEU A 329 30.20 14.23 50.58
C LEU A 329 31.75 14.16 50.68
N ASP A 330 32.42 15.22 50.17
CA ASP A 330 33.86 15.54 50.20
C ASP A 330 34.81 14.73 49.29
N ASP A 331 35.89 15.31 48.74
CA ASP A 331 36.41 16.70 48.76
C ASP A 331 36.90 17.12 47.36
N GLY A 332 37.04 18.42 47.09
CA GLY A 332 37.25 18.97 45.75
C GLY A 332 38.69 19.41 45.42
N SER A 333 38.93 19.71 44.14
CA SER A 333 40.01 20.66 43.75
C SER A 333 39.69 21.35 42.41
N THR A 334 39.85 22.67 42.38
CA THR A 334 39.52 23.52 41.22
C THR A 334 40.71 23.67 40.27
N ARG A 335 40.54 23.39 38.97
CA ARG A 335 41.38 23.92 37.89
C ARG A 335 40.59 24.13 36.61
N ASP A 336 40.50 25.39 36.17
CA ASP A 336 39.96 25.75 34.85
C ASP A 336 40.87 25.25 33.72
N PHE A 337 40.27 24.63 32.70
CA PHE A 337 40.81 24.64 31.33
C PHE A 337 39.66 24.80 30.33
N LYS A 338 39.82 25.73 29.39
CA LYS A 338 38.79 26.05 28.40
C LYS A 338 38.87 25.15 27.16
N ALA A 339 37.71 24.60 26.81
CA ALA A 339 37.16 24.43 25.47
C ALA A 339 38.04 23.86 24.34
N SER A 340 37.64 22.67 23.86
CA SER A 340 37.39 22.45 22.42
C SER A 340 36.53 21.20 22.18
N GLU A 341 35.27 21.21 22.64
CA GLU A 341 34.28 20.20 22.24
C GLU A 341 33.83 20.47 20.79
N THR A 342 34.47 19.78 19.85
CA THR A 342 33.98 19.68 18.47
C THR A 342 32.71 18.84 18.50
N ARG A 343 31.53 19.47 18.42
CA ARG A 343 30.28 18.74 18.24
C ARG A 343 30.37 17.89 16.97
N PRO A 344 30.11 16.57 17.02
CA PRO A 344 29.75 15.82 15.83
C PRO A 344 28.52 16.45 15.18
N PHE A 345 28.29 16.21 13.89
CA PHE A 345 27.05 16.64 13.25
C PHE A 345 25.86 15.90 13.89
N GLU A 346 25.13 16.61 14.75
CA GLU A 346 23.75 16.30 15.04
C GLU A 346 22.97 16.50 13.73
N THR A 347 22.79 15.42 12.97
CA THR A 347 21.66 15.33 12.04
C THR A 347 20.43 15.56 12.91
N GLU A 348 19.71 16.67 12.70
CA GLU A 348 18.48 16.93 13.47
C GLU A 348 17.51 15.78 13.20
N GLU A 349 17.27 14.93 14.22
CA GLU A 349 16.14 14.00 14.17
C GLU A 349 14.87 14.86 14.11
N GLU A 350 14.19 14.88 12.96
CA GLU A 350 12.86 15.47 12.82
C GLU A 350 11.89 14.70 13.71
N GLY A 351 11.81 15.08 14.99
CA GLY A 351 10.98 14.40 15.98
C GLY A 351 9.50 14.46 15.60
N ASP A 352 8.98 13.33 15.10
CA ASP A 352 7.61 13.06 14.65
C ASP A 352 6.67 14.27 14.70
N PHE A 353 6.76 15.19 13.72
CA PHE A 353 5.88 16.36 13.69
C PHE A 353 4.43 15.90 13.45
N ARG A 354 3.61 15.91 14.52
CA ARG A 354 2.19 15.56 14.47
C ARG A 354 1.36 16.81 14.14
N PRO A 355 0.64 16.85 13.01
CA PRO A 355 -0.22 17.97 12.68
C PRO A 355 -1.33 18.18 13.73
N VAL A 356 -1.61 19.43 14.07
CA VAL A 356 -2.64 19.79 15.06
C VAL A 356 -3.87 20.33 14.33
N TYR A 357 -4.94 19.53 14.35
CA TYR A 357 -6.23 19.87 13.75
C TYR A 357 -7.15 20.52 14.79
N ARG A 358 -7.72 21.69 14.48
CA ARG A 358 -8.65 22.45 15.32
C ARG A 358 -10.08 22.46 14.80
N GLY A 359 -10.28 22.08 13.54
CA GLY A 359 -11.62 21.94 12.97
C GLY A 359 -12.45 20.81 13.59
N ALA A 360 -13.77 20.94 13.49
CA ALA A 360 -14.72 19.96 14.03
C ALA A 360 -14.55 18.56 13.37
N PRO A 361 -14.79 17.46 14.11
CA PRO A 361 -14.67 16.10 13.59
C PRO A 361 -15.66 15.85 12.44
N ASN A 362 -15.20 15.16 11.39
CA ASN A 362 -15.94 14.97 10.14
C ASN A 362 -16.24 13.50 9.80
N ALA A 363 -16.15 12.60 10.78
CA ALA A 363 -16.33 11.16 10.60
C ALA A 363 -17.52 10.58 11.38
N PHE A 364 -18.09 9.49 10.87
CA PHE A 364 -18.91 8.52 11.62
C PHE A 364 -18.33 7.10 11.46
N CYS A 365 -18.63 6.20 12.39
CA CYS A 365 -18.05 4.87 12.48
C CYS A 365 -19.09 3.75 12.26
N ILE A 366 -18.74 2.73 11.47
CA ILE A 366 -19.45 1.46 11.41
C ILE A 366 -19.03 0.62 12.62
N ARG A 367 -19.95 0.40 13.56
CA ARG A 367 -19.73 -0.39 14.79
C ARG A 367 -19.85 -1.89 14.55
N LEU A 368 -20.77 -2.29 13.67
CA LEU A 368 -21.09 -3.68 13.37
C LEU A 368 -21.62 -3.80 11.93
N LEU A 369 -21.26 -4.88 11.25
CA LEU A 369 -21.81 -5.29 9.96
C LEU A 369 -22.06 -6.80 9.98
N CYS A 370 -23.20 -7.21 9.44
CA CYS A 370 -23.55 -8.59 9.13
C CYS A 370 -24.30 -8.59 7.79
N ILE A 371 -24.01 -9.52 6.89
CA ILE A 371 -24.69 -9.66 5.59
C ILE A 371 -24.53 -11.10 5.13
N ASP A 372 -25.57 -11.73 4.59
CA ASP A 372 -25.47 -13.10 4.09
C ASP A 372 -24.45 -13.20 2.93
N GLU A 373 -23.71 -14.31 2.88
CA GLU A 373 -22.64 -14.58 1.91
C GLU A 373 -23.09 -14.39 0.45
N ALA A 374 -24.37 -14.69 0.14
CA ALA A 374 -24.93 -14.51 -1.19
C ALA A 374 -24.99 -13.02 -1.63
N TYR A 375 -25.08 -12.09 -0.68
CA TYR A 375 -25.29 -10.66 -0.90
C TYR A 375 -24.10 -9.79 -0.51
N GLU A 376 -23.06 -10.34 0.12
CA GLU A 376 -21.87 -9.64 0.60
C GLU A 376 -21.25 -8.68 -0.44
N THR A 377 -21.27 -9.06 -1.73
CA THR A 377 -20.73 -8.23 -2.85
C THR A 377 -21.56 -6.99 -3.19
N ARG A 378 -22.75 -6.85 -2.59
CA ARG A 378 -23.64 -5.67 -2.62
C ARG A 378 -23.60 -4.84 -1.34
N SER A 379 -22.77 -5.20 -0.34
CA SER A 379 -22.60 -4.46 0.93
C SER A 379 -22.36 -2.95 0.77
N LEU A 380 -21.84 -2.53 -0.38
CA LEU A 380 -21.71 -1.14 -0.82
C LEU A 380 -23.02 -0.35 -0.86
N ASP A 381 -24.16 -0.99 -1.13
CA ASP A 381 -25.47 -0.34 -1.17
C ASP A 381 -25.82 0.31 0.19
N PHE A 382 -25.32 -0.22 1.31
CA PHE A 382 -25.48 0.39 2.65
C PHE A 382 -24.84 1.78 2.77
N LEU A 383 -23.70 2.02 2.09
CA LEU A 383 -22.91 3.23 2.32
C LEU A 383 -23.63 4.48 1.83
N HIS A 384 -24.44 4.36 0.77
CA HIS A 384 -25.30 5.46 0.31
C HIS A 384 -26.28 5.88 1.42
N TYR A 385 -27.01 4.92 2.01
CA TYR A 385 -27.90 5.17 3.14
C TYR A 385 -27.15 5.72 4.37
N ALA A 386 -25.96 5.21 4.68
CA ALA A 386 -25.16 5.69 5.81
C ALA A 386 -24.77 7.18 5.66
N PHE A 387 -24.41 7.64 4.45
CA PHE A 387 -24.14 9.05 4.17
C PHE A 387 -25.40 9.92 4.00
N GLU A 388 -26.57 9.34 3.74
CA GLU A 388 -27.87 10.03 3.78
C GLU A 388 -28.33 10.28 5.23
N VAL A 389 -28.07 9.32 6.13
CA VAL A 389 -28.39 9.41 7.57
C VAL A 389 -27.51 10.44 8.30
N PHE A 390 -26.25 10.61 7.89
CA PHE A 390 -25.32 11.60 8.46
C PHE A 390 -24.89 12.65 7.42
N PRO A 391 -25.77 13.60 7.03
CA PRO A 391 -25.47 14.59 6.01
C PRO A 391 -24.23 15.44 6.35
N ASP A 392 -24.06 15.83 7.62
CA ASP A 392 -22.98 16.73 8.07
C ASP A 392 -21.59 16.11 8.16
N ARG A 393 -21.44 14.80 7.90
CA ARG A 393 -20.16 14.07 7.98
C ARG A 393 -19.75 13.58 6.59
N ASP A 394 -18.51 13.86 6.19
CA ASP A 394 -17.99 13.46 4.88
C ASP A 394 -17.13 12.18 4.92
N PHE A 395 -16.74 11.70 6.10
CA PHE A 395 -15.99 10.44 6.27
C PHE A 395 -16.82 9.35 6.98
N CYS A 396 -16.67 8.12 6.49
CA CYS A 396 -17.10 6.88 7.11
C CYS A 396 -15.85 6.08 7.50
N VAL A 397 -15.78 5.54 8.71
CA VAL A 397 -14.66 4.73 9.19
C VAL A 397 -15.09 3.39 9.75
N ILE A 398 -14.20 2.40 9.74
CA ILE A 398 -14.41 1.09 10.37
C ILE A 398 -13.11 0.58 11.01
N LEU A 399 -13.23 0.01 12.22
CA LEU A 399 -12.12 -0.52 13.03
C LEU A 399 -12.11 -2.04 13.07
N VAL A 400 -11.25 -2.67 12.27
CA VAL A 400 -11.23 -4.12 12.04
C VAL A 400 -10.06 -4.78 12.80
N PRO A 401 -10.28 -5.86 13.58
CA PRO A 401 -9.19 -6.58 14.25
C PRO A 401 -8.22 -7.26 13.28
N HIS A 402 -6.94 -7.26 13.63
CA HIS A 402 -5.80 -7.75 12.82
C HIS A 402 -5.93 -9.17 12.24
N HIS A 403 -6.73 -10.03 12.89
CA HIS A 403 -6.94 -11.43 12.49
C HIS A 403 -8.12 -11.63 11.52
N VAL A 404 -8.88 -10.58 11.21
CA VAL A 404 -10.01 -10.62 10.27
C VAL A 404 -9.49 -10.32 8.86
N LEU A 405 -9.84 -11.17 7.89
CA LEU A 405 -9.48 -11.00 6.48
C LEU A 405 -10.34 -9.91 5.82
N GLU A 406 -9.82 -9.29 4.76
CA GLU A 406 -10.51 -8.20 4.06
C GLU A 406 -11.76 -8.69 3.29
N PHE A 407 -12.94 -8.41 3.85
CA PHE A 407 -14.23 -8.67 3.19
C PHE A 407 -14.54 -7.61 2.09
N PRO A 408 -15.43 -7.88 1.12
CA PRO A 408 -15.63 -7.06 -0.09
C PRO A 408 -15.90 -5.57 0.15
N LEU A 409 -16.53 -5.20 1.28
CA LEU A 409 -16.74 -3.80 1.64
C LEU A 409 -15.41 -3.06 1.90
N MET A 410 -14.47 -3.70 2.63
CA MET A 410 -13.18 -3.12 3.01
C MET A 410 -12.33 -2.76 1.79
N GLN A 411 -12.45 -3.54 0.70
CA GLN A 411 -11.73 -3.31 -0.56
C GLN A 411 -12.05 -1.96 -1.22
N SER A 412 -13.09 -1.25 -0.76
CA SER A 412 -13.49 0.07 -1.23
C SER A 412 -13.10 1.22 -0.28
N PHE A 413 -12.52 0.92 0.87
CA PHE A 413 -12.00 1.90 1.83
C PHE A 413 -10.48 2.04 1.64
N ALA A 414 -9.93 3.22 1.92
CA ALA A 414 -8.50 3.40 2.07
C ALA A 414 -8.05 2.97 3.48
N ARG A 415 -7.05 2.11 3.57
CA ARG A 415 -6.40 1.77 4.85
C ARG A 415 -5.56 2.96 5.33
N ALA A 416 -5.78 3.43 6.55
CA ALA A 416 -4.88 4.37 7.22
C ALA A 416 -3.64 3.63 7.76
N VAL A 417 -2.46 4.22 7.63
CA VAL A 417 -1.21 3.56 8.04
C VAL A 417 -1.05 3.69 9.56
N PRO A 418 -0.95 2.59 10.34
CA PRO A 418 -0.72 2.67 11.78
C PRO A 418 0.72 3.10 12.06
N PHE A 419 0.93 3.98 13.05
CA PHE A 419 2.27 4.29 13.53
C PHE A 419 2.91 3.04 14.18
N CYS A 420 4.23 2.92 14.11
CA CYS A 420 4.97 1.77 14.66
C CYS A 420 4.83 1.62 16.20
N THR A 421 4.49 2.69 16.89
CA THR A 421 4.19 2.75 18.34
C THR A 421 2.70 2.53 18.68
N SER A 422 1.84 2.31 17.68
CA SER A 422 0.37 2.25 17.83
C SER A 422 -0.08 1.03 18.65
N THR A 423 -0.45 1.26 19.91
CA THR A 423 -0.91 0.22 20.84
C THR A 423 -2.28 -0.35 20.48
N LEU A 424 -3.06 0.33 19.64
CA LEU A 424 -4.38 -0.12 19.21
C LEU A 424 -4.28 -1.38 18.35
N GLY A 425 -4.77 -2.52 18.84
CA GLY A 425 -4.80 -3.81 18.14
C GLY A 425 -5.93 -3.94 17.10
N ARG A 426 -6.15 -2.89 16.30
CA ARG A 426 -7.11 -2.82 15.19
C ARG A 426 -6.56 -1.97 14.05
N GLU A 427 -6.94 -2.30 12.83
CA GLU A 427 -6.70 -1.50 11.64
C GLU A 427 -7.85 -0.51 11.42
N LEU A 428 -7.52 0.69 10.92
CA LEU A 428 -8.47 1.74 10.59
C LEU A 428 -8.61 1.85 9.07
N TYR A 429 -9.84 1.69 8.59
CA TYR A 429 -10.19 1.87 7.19
C TYR A 429 -11.11 3.09 7.07
N VAL A 430 -10.83 3.97 6.09
CA VAL A 430 -11.45 5.28 5.89
C VAL A 430 -12.06 5.35 4.48
N LEU A 431 -13.29 5.83 4.35
CA LEU A 431 -13.94 6.17 3.09
C LEU A 431 -14.53 7.57 3.18
N HIS A 432 -14.27 8.39 2.16
CA HIS A 432 -14.88 9.71 2.02
C HIS A 432 -16.11 9.64 1.09
N ARG A 433 -17.13 10.46 1.33
CA ARG A 433 -18.39 10.52 0.57
C ARG A 433 -18.17 10.59 -0.95
N ALA A 434 -17.17 11.35 -1.41
CA ALA A 434 -16.85 11.46 -2.84
C ALA A 434 -16.33 10.15 -3.47
N GLY A 435 -15.82 9.20 -2.67
CA GLY A 435 -15.42 7.85 -3.13
C GLY A 435 -16.60 6.93 -3.49
N LEU A 436 -17.85 7.41 -3.37
CA LEU A 436 -19.05 6.78 -3.90
C LEU A 436 -19.53 7.39 -5.23
N LEU A 437 -18.88 8.44 -5.75
CA LEU A 437 -19.25 9.07 -7.01
C LEU A 437 -18.86 8.19 -8.20
N THR A 438 -19.86 7.65 -8.90
CA THR A 438 -19.65 6.80 -10.09
C THR A 438 -19.17 7.58 -11.33
N SER A 439 -18.97 8.89 -11.22
CA SER A 439 -18.52 9.80 -12.28
C SER A 439 -16.99 9.95 -12.31
N PHE A 440 -16.26 8.84 -12.17
CA PHE A 440 -14.80 8.81 -12.29
C PHE A 440 -14.44 8.48 -13.74
N ASN A 441 -13.85 9.45 -14.44
CA ASN A 441 -13.44 9.32 -15.83
C ASN A 441 -11.91 9.32 -15.94
N VAL A 442 -11.35 8.60 -16.92
CA VAL A 442 -9.91 8.58 -17.20
C VAL A 442 -9.69 8.92 -18.67
N ARG A 443 -8.82 9.89 -18.94
CA ARG A 443 -8.50 10.34 -20.31
C ARG A 443 -7.03 10.71 -20.46
N ARG A 444 -6.57 10.79 -21.71
CA ARG A 444 -5.27 11.40 -22.05
C ARG A 444 -5.27 12.88 -21.62
N ALA A 445 -4.15 13.35 -21.09
CA ALA A 445 -4.00 14.71 -20.57
C ALA A 445 -3.95 15.76 -21.68
N THR A 446 -4.35 16.98 -21.34
CA THR A 446 -4.36 18.17 -22.21
C THR A 446 -3.68 19.35 -21.52
N THR A 447 -3.31 20.38 -22.29
CA THR A 447 -2.66 21.59 -21.76
C THR A 447 -3.49 22.34 -20.72
N ASN A 448 -4.82 22.16 -20.72
CA ASN A 448 -5.72 22.80 -19.77
C ASN A 448 -5.65 22.15 -18.38
N ASP A 449 -5.32 20.85 -18.32
CA ASP A 449 -5.34 20.07 -17.08
C ASP A 449 -4.18 20.43 -16.14
N LEU A 450 -3.14 21.10 -16.64
CA LEU A 450 -1.92 21.47 -15.90
C LEU A 450 -2.21 22.28 -14.62
N LEU A 451 -3.26 23.10 -14.61
CA LEU A 451 -3.70 23.84 -13.41
C LEU A 451 -4.44 22.93 -12.40
N GLY A 452 -5.13 21.89 -12.88
CA GLY A 452 -5.70 20.84 -12.04
C GLY A 452 -4.61 19.98 -11.40
N VAL A 453 -3.66 19.51 -12.22
CA VAL A 453 -2.48 18.76 -11.79
C VAL A 453 -1.69 19.54 -10.74
N LYS A 454 -1.39 20.83 -10.96
CA LYS A 454 -0.62 21.61 -9.97
C LYS A 454 -1.28 21.60 -8.59
N ARG A 455 -2.59 21.89 -8.50
CA ARG A 455 -3.35 21.89 -7.23
C ARG A 455 -3.42 20.52 -6.56
N LEU A 456 -3.44 19.43 -7.33
CA LEU A 456 -3.42 18.06 -6.81
C LEU A 456 -2.06 17.70 -6.18
N VAL A 457 -0.97 18.25 -6.72
CA VAL A 457 0.40 17.87 -6.41
C VAL A 457 1.06 18.86 -5.43
N GLU A 458 0.53 20.08 -5.26
CA GLU A 458 1.06 21.18 -4.41
C GLU A 458 1.43 20.81 -2.95
N THR A 459 0.88 19.73 -2.39
CA THR A 459 1.22 19.24 -1.04
C THR A 459 2.39 18.26 -1.00
N LEU A 460 2.84 17.75 -2.14
CA LEU A 460 3.84 16.68 -2.27
C LEU A 460 5.28 17.21 -2.36
N SER A 461 6.24 16.45 -1.82
CA SER A 461 7.67 16.78 -1.80
C SER A 461 8.29 16.97 -3.19
N LEU A 462 7.84 16.19 -4.18
CA LEU A 462 8.34 16.23 -5.57
C LEU A 462 7.46 17.08 -6.51
N SER A 463 6.69 18.02 -5.97
CA SER A 463 5.64 18.72 -6.71
C SER A 463 6.13 19.49 -7.93
N GLU A 464 7.30 20.13 -7.84
CA GLU A 464 7.89 20.84 -8.97
C GLU A 464 8.37 19.92 -10.09
N ARG A 465 8.94 18.75 -9.76
CA ARG A 465 9.36 17.74 -10.76
C ARG A 465 8.13 17.25 -11.53
N ILE A 466 7.16 16.66 -10.84
CA ILE A 466 5.91 16.15 -11.41
C ILE A 466 5.20 17.22 -12.27
N CYS A 467 5.17 18.48 -11.81
CA CYS A 467 4.56 19.57 -12.58
C CYS A 467 5.38 20.01 -13.80
N ASN A 468 6.71 19.86 -13.81
CA ASN A 468 7.56 20.16 -14.97
C ASN A 468 7.54 19.01 -15.97
N ASP A 469 7.68 17.79 -15.49
CA ASP A 469 7.60 16.55 -16.27
C ASP A 469 6.24 16.46 -16.97
N SER A 470 5.12 16.71 -16.26
CA SER A 470 3.79 16.77 -16.90
C SER A 470 3.64 17.88 -17.95
N LYS A 471 4.36 19.01 -17.84
CA LYS A 471 4.35 20.04 -18.90
C LYS A 471 5.09 19.52 -20.14
N ILE A 472 6.28 18.95 -19.97
CA ILE A 472 7.10 18.39 -21.06
C ILE A 472 6.27 17.36 -21.84
N PHE A 473 5.68 16.39 -21.14
CA PHE A 473 4.94 15.31 -21.79
C PHE A 473 3.60 15.76 -22.40
N THR A 474 2.97 16.80 -21.86
CA THR A 474 1.74 17.37 -22.45
C THR A 474 2.03 18.24 -23.69
N GLN A 475 3.20 18.90 -23.75
CA GLN A 475 3.54 19.86 -24.81
C GLN A 475 4.40 19.25 -25.93
N ALA A 476 5.48 18.54 -25.59
CA ALA A 476 6.39 17.92 -26.56
C ALA A 476 5.93 16.52 -27.00
N ARG A 477 5.27 15.76 -26.10
CA ARG A 477 4.91 14.33 -26.26
C ARG A 477 6.09 13.38 -26.51
N GLN A 478 7.32 13.89 -26.42
CA GLN A 478 8.56 13.14 -26.53
C GLN A 478 9.45 13.48 -25.33
N ASP A 479 10.14 12.47 -24.79
CA ASP A 479 11.24 12.65 -23.82
C ASP A 479 12.42 13.38 -24.52
N PRO A 480 13.41 13.92 -23.79
CA PRO A 480 14.66 14.43 -24.40
C PRO A 480 15.37 13.38 -25.26
N ASP A 481 15.18 12.09 -24.93
CA ASP A 481 15.68 10.93 -25.66
C ASP A 481 14.86 10.60 -26.93
N GLY A 482 13.81 11.37 -27.24
CA GLY A 482 12.96 11.25 -28.45
C GLY A 482 11.80 10.25 -28.36
N MET A 483 11.74 9.44 -27.30
CA MET A 483 10.72 8.40 -27.12
C MET A 483 9.33 8.98 -26.81
N PRO A 484 8.23 8.34 -27.26
CA PRO A 484 6.89 8.83 -27.04
C PRO A 484 6.49 8.71 -25.56
N VAL A 485 5.92 9.78 -25.00
CA VAL A 485 5.45 9.81 -23.61
C VAL A 485 3.96 10.16 -23.57
N GLN A 486 3.21 9.42 -22.76
CA GLN A 486 1.76 9.53 -22.64
C GLN A 486 1.39 9.92 -21.21
N ALA A 487 0.75 11.08 -21.05
CA ALA A 487 0.19 11.53 -19.79
C ALA A 487 -1.33 11.28 -19.75
N PHE A 488 -1.83 10.89 -18.59
CA PHE A 488 -3.23 10.57 -18.31
C PHE A 488 -3.71 11.32 -17.07
N VAL A 489 -4.97 11.72 -17.06
CA VAL A 489 -5.64 12.34 -15.91
C VAL A 489 -6.90 11.58 -15.55
N ALA A 490 -7.17 11.51 -14.25
CA ALA A 490 -8.44 11.06 -13.70
C ALA A 490 -9.26 12.28 -13.25
N GLU A 491 -10.53 12.31 -13.63
CA GLU A 491 -11.41 13.47 -13.53
C GLU A 491 -12.75 13.08 -12.90
N VAL A 492 -13.23 13.88 -11.95
CA VAL A 492 -14.50 13.72 -11.25
C VAL A 492 -15.15 15.09 -11.15
N LEU A 493 -16.35 15.27 -11.72
CA LEU A 493 -17.11 16.53 -11.69
C LEU A 493 -16.25 17.75 -12.08
N ASP A 494 -15.60 17.67 -13.24
CA ASP A 494 -14.69 18.68 -13.82
C ASP A 494 -13.46 19.03 -12.94
N GLN A 495 -13.19 18.25 -11.88
CA GLN A 495 -11.98 18.34 -11.06
C GLN A 495 -11.02 17.20 -11.38
N ILE A 496 -9.75 17.53 -11.63
CA ILE A 496 -8.65 16.56 -11.73
C ILE A 496 -8.34 16.00 -10.34
N VAL A 497 -8.44 14.68 -10.18
CA VAL A 497 -8.23 13.94 -8.92
C VAL A 497 -7.06 12.96 -8.98
N GLY A 498 -6.53 12.69 -10.17
CA GLY A 498 -5.36 11.86 -10.41
C GLY A 498 -4.60 12.27 -11.66
N VAL A 499 -3.30 12.00 -11.70
CA VAL A 499 -2.43 12.14 -12.88
C VAL A 499 -1.46 10.97 -12.94
N SER A 500 -1.17 10.47 -14.14
CA SER A 500 -0.13 9.47 -14.36
C SER A 500 0.62 9.74 -15.66
N VAL A 501 1.89 9.36 -15.69
CA VAL A 501 2.79 9.53 -16.83
C VAL A 501 3.47 8.20 -17.09
N ILE A 502 3.39 7.73 -18.34
CA ILE A 502 4.12 6.57 -18.82
C ILE A 502 4.88 6.89 -20.10
N ARG A 503 5.97 6.18 -20.34
CA ARG A 503 6.70 6.11 -21.62
C ARG A 503 6.80 4.65 -22.07
N ASP A 504 7.40 4.41 -23.21
CA ASP A 504 7.64 3.06 -23.72
C ASP A 504 8.92 2.48 -23.09
N GLU A 505 8.93 1.19 -22.72
CA GLU A 505 10.08 0.58 -22.05
C GLU A 505 11.18 0.20 -23.07
N MET A 506 12.39 0.73 -22.87
CA MET A 506 13.48 0.69 -23.84
C MET A 506 14.44 -0.47 -23.59
N ASP A 507 14.89 -0.63 -22.35
CA ASP A 507 15.84 -1.67 -21.95
C ASP A 507 15.09 -2.95 -21.49
N ILE A 508 14.01 -3.33 -22.18
CA ILE A 508 13.17 -4.49 -21.83
C ILE A 508 13.96 -5.82 -21.83
N GLU A 509 15.01 -5.93 -22.65
CA GLU A 509 15.93 -7.09 -22.63
C GLU A 509 16.77 -7.14 -21.35
N TYR A 510 17.27 -6.00 -20.88
CA TYR A 510 17.96 -5.87 -19.58
C TYR A 510 16.99 -6.21 -18.45
N VAL A 511 15.76 -5.68 -18.49
CA VAL A 511 14.70 -5.99 -17.50
C VAL A 511 14.39 -7.49 -17.46
N ARG A 512 14.36 -8.15 -18.62
CA ARG A 512 14.15 -9.60 -18.71
C ARG A 512 15.33 -10.41 -18.17
N SER A 513 16.58 -9.97 -18.40
CA SER A 513 17.78 -10.68 -17.91
C SER A 513 18.08 -10.41 -16.44
N HIS A 514 17.68 -9.26 -15.90
CA HIS A 514 17.94 -8.85 -14.51
C HIS A 514 16.79 -9.15 -13.55
N TYR A 515 15.56 -9.39 -14.01
CA TYR A 515 14.41 -9.66 -13.13
C TYR A 515 13.54 -10.83 -13.61
N ASN A 516 12.89 -11.53 -12.67
CA ASN A 516 12.00 -12.66 -12.93
C ASN A 516 10.62 -12.23 -13.44
N ILE A 517 10.58 -11.42 -14.50
CA ILE A 517 9.32 -10.95 -15.12
C ILE A 517 8.48 -12.12 -15.67
N GLU A 518 9.14 -13.23 -16.01
CA GLU A 518 8.51 -14.44 -16.56
C GLU A 518 7.63 -15.19 -15.52
N ASP A 519 7.75 -14.88 -14.22
CA ASP A 519 6.81 -15.33 -13.18
C ASP A 519 5.42 -14.66 -13.31
N PHE A 520 5.36 -13.50 -13.97
CA PHE A 520 4.17 -12.64 -14.05
C PHE A 520 3.62 -12.47 -15.47
N ILE A 521 4.47 -12.55 -16.50
CA ILE A 521 4.08 -12.43 -17.91
C ILE A 521 4.69 -13.52 -18.81
N HIS A 522 3.90 -14.00 -19.76
CA HIS A 522 4.40 -14.90 -20.81
C HIS A 522 5.04 -14.09 -21.95
N PHE A 523 6.30 -13.68 -21.77
CA PHE A 523 7.05 -12.73 -22.63
C PHE A 523 6.76 -12.82 -24.14
N ASN A 524 6.75 -14.03 -24.72
CA ASN A 524 6.50 -14.27 -26.15
C ASN A 524 5.11 -13.82 -26.65
N CYS A 525 4.16 -13.54 -25.76
CA CYS A 525 2.83 -13.01 -26.05
C CYS A 525 2.78 -11.47 -26.06
N HIS A 526 3.91 -10.78 -25.87
CA HIS A 526 4.00 -9.32 -25.82
C HIS A 526 4.93 -8.79 -26.91
N GLN A 527 4.51 -7.71 -27.56
CA GLN A 527 5.37 -6.94 -28.48
C GLN A 527 6.11 -5.86 -27.69
N GLN A 528 7.29 -5.44 -28.16
CA GLN A 528 8.12 -4.44 -27.48
C GLN A 528 7.35 -3.15 -27.13
N GLU A 529 6.52 -2.66 -28.06
CA GLU A 529 5.65 -1.50 -27.85
C GLU A 529 4.58 -1.68 -26.76
N GLU A 530 4.21 -2.92 -26.39
CA GLU A 530 3.20 -3.16 -25.35
C GLU A 530 3.75 -3.12 -23.92
N HIS A 531 5.06 -2.92 -23.74
CA HIS A 531 5.72 -2.73 -22.45
C HIS A 531 5.80 -1.23 -22.13
N GLY A 532 5.09 -0.77 -21.10
CA GLY A 532 5.11 0.61 -20.65
C GLY A 532 5.93 0.82 -19.38
N HIS A 533 6.71 1.89 -19.33
CA HIS A 533 7.46 2.35 -18.16
C HIS A 533 6.68 3.45 -17.45
N LEU A 534 6.31 3.24 -16.19
CA LEU A 534 5.59 4.21 -15.37
C LEU A 534 6.58 5.20 -14.75
N CYS A 535 6.53 6.47 -15.15
CA CYS A 535 7.34 7.52 -14.53
C CYS A 535 6.65 8.04 -13.26
N HIS A 536 5.36 8.37 -13.37
CA HIS A 536 4.60 8.97 -12.26
C HIS A 536 3.18 8.40 -12.10
N PHE A 537 2.72 8.33 -10.85
CA PHE A 537 1.33 8.03 -10.51
C PHE A 537 0.90 8.77 -9.24
N VAL A 538 0.00 9.73 -9.38
CA VAL A 538 -0.62 10.47 -8.28
C VAL A 538 -2.13 10.25 -8.34
N LEU A 539 -2.74 9.87 -7.24
CA LEU A 539 -4.19 9.79 -7.08
C LEU A 539 -4.56 10.27 -5.68
N ASN A 540 -5.56 11.13 -5.56
CA ASN A 540 -6.06 11.58 -4.26
C ASN A 540 -6.62 10.38 -3.47
N PRO A 541 -6.16 10.11 -2.22
CA PRO A 541 -6.59 8.98 -1.40
C PRO A 541 -8.10 8.86 -1.17
N VAL A 542 -8.87 9.96 -1.29
CA VAL A 542 -10.35 9.95 -1.34
C VAL A 542 -10.90 8.98 -2.40
N PHE A 543 -10.17 8.80 -3.50
CA PHE A 543 -10.53 7.95 -4.62
C PHE A 543 -9.67 6.67 -4.71
N HIS A 544 -8.99 6.27 -3.62
CA HIS A 544 -8.11 5.09 -3.56
C HIS A 544 -8.74 3.82 -4.15
N ARG A 545 -10.04 3.62 -3.90
CA ARG A 545 -10.89 2.60 -4.54
C ARG A 545 -10.63 2.44 -6.05
N TYR A 546 -10.63 3.57 -6.77
CA TYR A 546 -10.51 3.60 -8.22
C TYR A 546 -9.06 3.45 -8.73
N THR A 547 -8.07 3.19 -7.86
CA THR A 547 -6.68 2.94 -8.29
C THR A 547 -6.58 1.77 -9.27
N LYS A 548 -7.31 0.66 -9.01
CA LYS A 548 -7.38 -0.49 -9.93
C LYS A 548 -7.99 -0.07 -11.28
N HIS A 549 -9.07 0.69 -11.26
CA HIS A 549 -9.70 1.20 -12.47
C HIS A 549 -8.75 2.13 -13.26
N PHE A 550 -8.07 3.07 -12.59
CA PHE A 550 -7.14 4.01 -13.24
C PHE A 550 -5.96 3.26 -13.89
N LEU A 551 -5.35 2.28 -13.22
CA LEU A 551 -4.31 1.43 -13.80
C LEU A 551 -4.82 0.61 -15.01
N LYS A 552 -6.05 0.09 -14.94
CA LYS A 552 -6.69 -0.61 -16.08
C LYS A 552 -6.86 0.32 -17.28
N GLU A 553 -7.35 1.53 -17.04
CA GLU A 553 -7.58 2.52 -18.10
C GLU A 553 -6.30 3.05 -18.71
N ILE A 554 -5.22 3.21 -17.94
CA ILE A 554 -3.89 3.54 -18.48
C ILE A 554 -3.44 2.42 -19.45
N LEU A 555 -3.55 1.14 -19.07
CA LEU A 555 -3.22 0.01 -19.95
C LEU A 555 -4.08 0.02 -21.24
N ARG A 556 -5.40 0.23 -21.12
CA ARG A 556 -6.36 0.29 -22.24
C ARG A 556 -6.06 1.45 -23.19
N LEU A 557 -6.01 2.68 -22.67
CA LEU A 557 -5.87 3.92 -23.43
C LEU A 557 -4.45 4.14 -23.97
N ALA A 558 -3.43 3.51 -23.40
CA ALA A 558 -2.05 3.59 -23.90
C ALA A 558 -1.66 2.45 -24.85
N HIS A 559 -2.55 1.47 -25.06
CA HIS A 559 -2.30 0.24 -25.80
C HIS A 559 -1.14 -0.60 -25.21
N LYS A 560 -0.97 -0.54 -23.88
CA LYS A 560 0.02 -1.34 -23.15
C LYS A 560 -0.62 -2.60 -22.56
N SER A 561 0.24 -3.55 -22.20
CA SER A 561 -0.13 -4.86 -21.65
C SER A 561 0.43 -5.06 -20.24
N ALA A 562 1.65 -4.57 -20.00
CA ALA A 562 2.30 -4.50 -18.69
C ALA A 562 2.86 -3.09 -18.45
N LEU A 563 2.89 -2.70 -17.17
CA LEU A 563 3.54 -1.49 -16.68
C LEU A 563 4.66 -1.87 -15.69
N TYR A 564 5.84 -1.28 -15.90
CA TYR A 564 7.04 -1.42 -15.09
C TYR A 564 7.27 -0.14 -14.28
N TYR A 565 7.61 -0.27 -13.00
CA TYR A 565 7.90 0.86 -12.10
C TYR A 565 9.20 0.60 -11.32
N PRO A 566 10.34 1.15 -11.78
CA PRO A 566 11.62 1.02 -11.11
C PRO A 566 11.78 2.04 -9.97
N ILE A 567 12.16 1.57 -8.78
CA ILE A 567 12.48 2.40 -7.61
C ILE A 567 14.00 2.40 -7.40
N TYR A 568 14.65 3.55 -7.64
CA TYR A 568 16.07 3.77 -7.37
C TYR A 568 16.31 4.13 -5.88
N PRO A 569 17.44 3.71 -5.28
CA PRO A 569 17.77 4.04 -3.89
C PRO A 569 18.06 5.53 -3.68
N GLN A 570 17.79 6.03 -2.47
CA GLN A 570 17.73 7.46 -2.15
C GLN A 570 19.02 8.24 -2.44
N TYR A 571 20.20 7.63 -2.25
CA TYR A 571 21.49 8.29 -2.52
C TYR A 571 21.73 8.66 -4.01
N VAL A 572 20.83 8.24 -4.93
CA VAL A 572 20.89 8.54 -6.37
C VAL A 572 20.16 9.86 -6.73
N GLU A 573 19.24 10.36 -5.88
CA GLU A 573 18.28 11.43 -6.23
C GLU A 573 18.88 12.80 -6.60
N GLY A 574 20.19 13.00 -6.40
CA GLY A 574 20.95 14.19 -6.78
C GLY A 574 21.88 14.04 -7.99
N LYS A 575 21.97 12.86 -8.64
CA LYS A 575 22.95 12.61 -9.73
C LYS A 575 22.37 12.28 -11.11
N LEU A 576 21.14 11.80 -11.22
CA LEU A 576 20.48 11.61 -12.51
C LEU A 576 19.46 12.73 -12.77
N GLN A 577 19.51 13.30 -13.97
CA GLN A 577 18.49 14.21 -14.52
C GLN A 577 17.39 13.41 -15.24
N SER A 578 17.00 12.25 -14.70
CA SER A 578 15.98 11.36 -15.28
C SER A 578 14.65 11.44 -14.51
N PRO A 579 13.49 11.16 -15.15
CA PRO A 579 12.17 11.38 -14.54
C PRO A 579 11.78 10.37 -13.44
N CYS A 580 12.69 9.52 -12.97
CA CYS A 580 12.42 8.43 -12.04
C CYS A 580 12.39 8.87 -10.56
N ALA A 581 11.79 10.03 -10.26
CA ALA A 581 11.67 10.56 -8.91
C ALA A 581 10.35 10.13 -8.23
N HIS A 582 10.43 9.70 -6.97
CA HIS A 582 9.42 8.89 -6.26
C HIS A 582 8.04 9.51 -6.00
N SER A 583 7.24 9.68 -7.06
CA SER A 583 5.85 10.13 -6.94
C SER A 583 4.90 9.01 -6.48
N LEU A 584 4.77 8.88 -5.15
CA LEU A 584 3.70 8.23 -4.37
C LEU A 584 3.50 6.70 -4.36
N THR A 585 3.30 6.22 -3.13
CA THR A 585 2.99 4.85 -2.68
C THR A 585 1.65 4.27 -3.17
N SER A 586 0.76 5.07 -3.77
CA SER A 586 -0.62 4.66 -4.04
C SER A 586 -0.74 3.54 -5.09
N ALA A 587 0.07 3.57 -6.15
CA ALA A 587 0.09 2.51 -7.16
C ALA A 587 0.77 1.23 -6.65
N LEU A 588 1.85 1.36 -5.88
CA LEU A 588 2.61 0.23 -5.31
C LEU A 588 1.72 -0.75 -4.55
N HIS A 589 0.65 -0.26 -3.92
CA HIS A 589 -0.35 -1.09 -3.26
C HIS A 589 -0.85 -2.26 -4.14
N TYR A 590 -0.99 -2.05 -5.46
CA TYR A 590 -1.54 -2.99 -6.44
C TYR A 590 -0.52 -3.52 -7.46
N MET A 591 0.78 -3.32 -7.21
CA MET A 591 1.85 -3.90 -8.01
C MET A 591 2.40 -5.19 -7.38
N ALA A 592 3.17 -5.93 -8.17
CA ALA A 592 3.99 -7.04 -7.69
C ALA A 592 5.47 -6.62 -7.73
N PRO A 593 6.19 -6.65 -6.59
CA PRO A 593 7.65 -6.55 -6.63
C PRO A 593 8.20 -7.80 -7.32
N VAL A 594 9.12 -7.60 -8.27
CA VAL A 594 9.71 -8.65 -9.10
C VAL A 594 11.09 -9.00 -8.56
N ARG A 595 11.34 -10.27 -8.23
CA ARG A 595 12.66 -10.68 -7.73
C ARG A 595 13.75 -10.44 -8.77
N PRO A 596 14.92 -9.91 -8.38
CA PRO A 596 16.08 -9.90 -9.26
C PRO A 596 16.56 -11.32 -9.60
N ARG A 597 17.23 -11.44 -10.74
CA ARG A 597 17.97 -12.64 -11.16
C ARG A 597 19.43 -12.45 -10.80
N ARG A 598 20.01 -13.44 -10.12
CA ARG A 598 21.45 -13.48 -9.87
C ARG A 598 22.19 -13.56 -11.20
N GLN A 599 22.88 -12.49 -11.57
CA GLN A 599 23.67 -12.45 -12.81
C GLN A 599 24.89 -13.35 -12.71
N ILE A 600 25.30 -13.90 -13.86
CA ILE A 600 26.61 -14.53 -14.01
C ILE A 600 27.56 -13.44 -14.49
N VAL A 601 28.62 -13.17 -13.73
CA VAL A 601 29.66 -12.21 -14.14
C VAL A 601 30.51 -12.89 -15.21
N TYR A 602 30.26 -12.52 -16.47
CA TYR A 602 30.98 -13.06 -17.63
C TYR A 602 32.34 -12.35 -17.82
N PRO A 603 33.47 -13.07 -17.94
CA PRO A 603 34.75 -12.46 -18.29
C PRO A 603 34.77 -12.07 -19.78
N LEU A 604 34.18 -10.92 -20.11
CA LEU A 604 33.95 -10.45 -21.48
C LEU A 604 35.23 -10.46 -22.33
N GLN A 605 36.37 -10.09 -21.74
CA GLN A 605 37.68 -10.07 -22.40
C GLN A 605 38.20 -11.46 -22.78
N GLU A 606 37.81 -12.52 -22.05
CA GLU A 606 38.22 -13.90 -22.32
C GLU A 606 37.25 -14.60 -23.29
N LEU A 607 35.96 -14.23 -23.25
CA LEU A 607 34.91 -14.81 -24.08
C LEU A 607 34.89 -14.28 -25.51
N GLY A 608 35.26 -13.02 -25.73
CA GLY A 608 35.35 -12.41 -27.05
C GLY A 608 34.03 -12.51 -27.82
N MET A 609 34.03 -13.19 -28.97
CA MET A 609 32.82 -13.41 -29.78
C MET A 609 31.73 -14.27 -29.10
N ASN A 610 32.04 -14.94 -27.98
CA ASN A 610 31.09 -15.71 -27.18
C ASN A 610 30.57 -14.94 -25.95
N ALA A 611 30.92 -13.66 -25.80
CA ALA A 611 30.38 -12.82 -24.75
C ALA A 611 28.87 -12.58 -24.97
N PRO A 612 28.07 -12.36 -23.90
CA PRO A 612 26.70 -11.83 -24.05
C PRO A 612 26.73 -10.46 -24.75
N SER A 613 25.58 -10.04 -25.31
CA SER A 613 25.46 -8.73 -25.96
C SER A 613 25.71 -7.59 -24.98
N GLU A 614 26.33 -6.51 -25.45
CA GLU A 614 26.72 -5.36 -24.61
C GLU A 614 25.53 -4.73 -23.86
N GLN A 615 24.31 -4.85 -24.39
CA GLN A 615 23.06 -4.41 -23.73
C GLN A 615 22.78 -5.18 -22.42
N LEU A 616 23.18 -6.45 -22.32
CA LEU A 616 23.04 -7.28 -21.13
C LEU A 616 24.16 -7.02 -20.11
N SER A 617 25.30 -6.48 -20.56
CA SER A 617 26.46 -6.15 -19.71
C SER A 617 26.67 -4.63 -19.57
N LYS A 618 25.61 -3.83 -19.69
CA LYS A 618 25.64 -2.41 -19.32
C LYS A 618 25.67 -2.30 -17.78
N ASP A 619 26.67 -1.63 -17.24
CA ASP A 619 26.67 -1.15 -15.84
C ASP A 619 25.59 -0.08 -15.66
N GLN A 620 24.34 -0.50 -15.45
CA GLN A 620 23.24 0.38 -15.04
C GLN A 620 23.18 0.49 -13.51
N LEU A 621 22.62 1.60 -13.02
CA LEU A 621 22.34 1.75 -11.59
C LEU A 621 21.27 0.75 -11.16
N SER A 622 21.54 0.00 -10.09
CA SER A 622 20.57 -0.93 -9.50
C SER A 622 19.31 -0.20 -8.97
N TYR A 623 18.16 -0.82 -9.20
CA TYR A 623 16.83 -0.39 -8.77
C TYR A 623 15.99 -1.60 -8.39
N SER A 624 14.97 -1.44 -7.55
CA SER A 624 13.96 -2.49 -7.38
C SER A 624 12.88 -2.37 -8.46
N LEU A 625 12.37 -3.49 -8.98
CA LEU A 625 11.39 -3.48 -10.05
C LEU A 625 10.00 -3.89 -9.54
N ASN A 626 8.99 -3.08 -9.86
CA ASN A 626 7.59 -3.41 -9.62
C ASN A 626 6.85 -3.55 -10.96
N LEU A 627 5.93 -4.51 -11.06
CA LEU A 627 5.19 -4.84 -12.27
C LEU A 627 3.68 -4.91 -12.00
N THR A 628 2.88 -4.45 -12.96
CA THR A 628 1.46 -4.81 -13.05
C THR A 628 1.02 -5.02 -14.50
N ASN A 629 -0.04 -5.80 -14.73
CA ASN A 629 -0.57 -6.13 -16.06
C ASN A 629 -2.10 -6.29 -16.00
N ARG A 630 -2.76 -6.45 -17.16
CA ARG A 630 -4.24 -6.50 -17.24
C ARG A 630 -4.89 -7.53 -16.30
N ARG A 631 -4.25 -8.69 -16.12
CA ARG A 631 -4.63 -9.76 -15.18
C ARG A 631 -4.44 -9.36 -13.71
N LEU A 632 -3.24 -8.85 -13.37
CA LEU A 632 -2.85 -8.49 -12.00
C LEU A 632 -3.62 -7.29 -11.46
N VAL A 633 -3.98 -6.31 -12.30
CA VAL A 633 -4.78 -5.14 -11.88
C VAL A 633 -6.14 -5.54 -11.30
N LEU A 634 -6.76 -6.61 -11.83
CA LEU A 634 -7.99 -7.18 -11.29
C LEU A 634 -7.75 -8.34 -10.32
N GLU A 635 -6.51 -8.75 -10.06
CA GLU A 635 -6.17 -9.76 -9.06
C GLU A 635 -6.01 -9.12 -7.68
N SER A 636 -6.82 -9.55 -6.71
CA SER A 636 -6.61 -9.16 -5.31
C SER A 636 -5.71 -10.19 -4.63
N LYS A 637 -4.51 -9.77 -4.25
CA LYS A 637 -3.69 -10.46 -3.25
C LYS A 637 -4.47 -10.55 -1.94
N VAL A 638 -4.22 -11.59 -1.14
CA VAL A 638 -4.81 -11.69 0.20
C VAL A 638 -3.99 -10.84 1.17
N SER A 639 -4.57 -9.75 1.64
CA SER A 639 -4.00 -8.87 2.66
C SER A 639 -3.99 -9.54 4.04
N ILE A 640 -2.87 -9.44 4.73
CA ILE A 640 -2.64 -9.97 6.08
C ILE A 640 -2.27 -8.78 6.98
N ASN A 641 -3.16 -8.47 7.92
CA ASN A 641 -3.06 -7.32 8.83
C ASN A 641 -2.29 -7.63 10.13
N THR A 642 -1.96 -8.90 10.39
CA THR A 642 -1.11 -9.39 11.48
C THR A 642 0.19 -8.57 11.63
N ARG A 643 0.51 -8.11 12.85
CA ARG A 643 1.78 -7.43 13.15
C ARG A 643 2.94 -8.41 13.27
N ILE A 644 3.84 -8.41 12.29
CA ILE A 644 5.07 -9.20 12.29
C ILE A 644 6.25 -8.26 12.57
N VAL A 645 6.84 -8.40 13.76
CA VAL A 645 8.00 -7.60 14.18
C VAL A 645 9.26 -8.46 14.10
N VAL A 646 10.24 -8.00 13.32
CA VAL A 646 11.58 -8.60 13.19
C VAL A 646 12.57 -7.73 13.97
N VAL A 647 13.44 -8.34 14.78
CA VAL A 647 14.46 -7.61 15.55
C VAL A 647 15.86 -8.00 15.10
N GLY A 648 16.63 -7.03 14.60
CA GLY A 648 17.98 -7.21 14.07
C GLY A 648 18.00 -7.36 12.55
N ALA A 649 18.67 -6.43 11.87
CA ALA A 649 18.84 -6.40 10.41
C ALA A 649 20.00 -7.29 9.92
N SER A 650 20.15 -8.49 10.48
CA SER A 650 21.15 -9.49 10.02
C SER A 650 20.69 -10.17 8.74
N ASP A 651 21.59 -10.90 8.04
CA ASP A 651 21.26 -11.61 6.78
C ASP A 651 20.02 -12.51 6.93
N VAL A 652 19.82 -13.12 8.11
CA VAL A 652 18.66 -13.96 8.44
C VAL A 652 17.37 -13.13 8.53
N GLY A 653 17.42 -11.94 9.14
CA GLY A 653 16.28 -11.04 9.25
C GLY A 653 15.90 -10.42 7.91
N ILE A 654 16.91 -10.04 7.11
CA ILE A 654 16.73 -9.53 5.75
C ILE A 654 16.13 -10.60 4.83
N SER A 655 16.68 -11.82 4.79
CA SER A 655 16.15 -12.89 3.94
C SER A 655 14.75 -13.37 4.36
N PHE A 656 14.42 -13.28 5.65
CA PHE A 656 13.05 -13.50 6.13
C PHE A 656 12.09 -12.43 5.58
N LEU A 657 12.45 -11.14 5.65
CA LEU A 657 11.64 -10.04 5.10
C LEU A 657 11.51 -10.13 3.57
N GLU A 658 12.61 -10.37 2.86
CA GLU A 658 12.65 -10.66 1.42
C GLU A 658 11.64 -11.75 1.02
N THR A 659 11.63 -12.85 1.76
CA THR A 659 10.74 -13.99 1.49
C THR A 659 9.26 -13.61 1.62
N LEU A 660 8.90 -12.73 2.55
CA LEU A 660 7.53 -12.25 2.74
C LEU A 660 7.12 -11.16 1.72
N VAL A 661 8.02 -10.22 1.40
CA VAL A 661 7.75 -9.12 0.46
C VAL A 661 7.52 -9.62 -0.96
N PHE A 662 8.35 -10.56 -1.43
CA PHE A 662 8.24 -11.14 -2.77
C PHE A 662 7.25 -12.32 -2.87
N TRP A 663 6.32 -12.48 -1.90
CA TRP A 663 5.33 -13.58 -1.96
C TRP A 663 4.20 -13.26 -2.96
N PRO A 664 3.98 -14.03 -4.05
CA PRO A 664 3.11 -13.56 -5.14
C PRO A 664 1.62 -13.37 -4.78
N ARG A 665 1.07 -14.25 -3.91
CA ARG A 665 -0.38 -14.34 -3.63
C ARG A 665 -0.83 -13.62 -2.34
N LEU A 666 0.11 -13.23 -1.50
CA LEU A 666 -0.14 -12.66 -0.17
C LEU A 666 0.41 -11.23 -0.12
N LYS A 667 -0.09 -10.44 0.83
CA LYS A 667 0.43 -9.12 1.11
C LYS A 667 0.45 -8.88 2.61
N PHE A 668 1.60 -8.56 3.17
CA PHE A 668 1.73 -8.26 4.59
C PHE A 668 1.62 -6.75 4.79
N ASN A 669 0.59 -6.30 5.50
CA ASN A 669 0.27 -4.89 5.69
C ASN A 669 1.00 -4.27 6.91
N ASN A 670 1.57 -5.09 7.80
CA ASN A 670 2.25 -4.70 9.04
C ASN A 670 3.55 -5.50 9.24
N LEU A 671 4.52 -5.32 8.34
CA LEU A 671 5.91 -5.73 8.56
C LEU A 671 6.68 -4.59 9.25
N THR A 672 7.36 -4.88 10.36
CA THR A 672 8.17 -3.91 11.08
C THR A 672 9.55 -4.49 11.40
N LEU A 673 10.62 -3.76 11.10
CA LEU A 673 12.00 -4.09 11.46
C LEU A 673 12.48 -3.15 12.57
N ILE A 674 12.91 -3.72 13.70
CA ILE A 674 13.61 -3.00 14.77
C ILE A 674 15.12 -3.23 14.57
N SER A 675 15.88 -2.15 14.39
CA SER A 675 17.32 -2.17 14.10
C SER A 675 18.01 -0.96 14.72
N VAL A 676 19.24 -1.11 15.23
CA VAL A 676 19.95 -0.01 15.91
C VAL A 676 20.26 1.15 14.95
N HIS A 677 20.52 0.84 13.67
CA HIS A 677 20.92 1.78 12.63
C HIS A 677 20.07 1.67 11.35
N GLY A 678 18.80 1.31 11.48
CA GLY A 678 17.88 1.25 10.33
C GLY A 678 18.08 0.04 9.40
N LEU A 679 17.83 0.22 8.09
CA LEU A 679 18.05 -0.79 7.06
C LEU A 679 19.48 -0.70 6.50
N PRO A 680 20.14 -1.84 6.20
CA PRO A 680 21.37 -1.84 5.41
C PRO A 680 21.10 -1.38 3.96
N GLY A 681 22.08 -0.71 3.36
CA GLY A 681 22.04 -0.25 1.97
C GLY A 681 21.63 1.22 1.76
N GLU A 682 21.42 1.99 2.83
CA GLU A 682 21.10 3.43 2.72
C GLU A 682 22.36 4.30 2.44
N ASP A 683 23.55 3.87 2.88
CA ASP A 683 24.82 4.54 2.53
C ASP A 683 25.15 4.42 1.02
N PRO A 684 25.86 5.40 0.43
CA PRO A 684 26.49 5.24 -0.87
C PRO A 684 27.48 4.05 -0.91
N PRO A 685 27.50 3.26 -2.00
CA PRO A 685 28.37 2.08 -2.11
C PRO A 685 29.86 2.44 -2.05
N GLY A 686 30.66 1.55 -1.47
CA GLY A 686 32.11 1.69 -1.39
C GLY A 686 32.65 2.50 -0.19
N SER A 687 31.81 2.80 0.81
CA SER A 687 32.24 3.41 2.08
C SER A 687 33.46 2.70 2.69
N LYS A 688 34.54 3.47 2.96
CA LYS A 688 35.83 2.92 3.42
C LYS A 688 35.70 2.11 4.70
N TYR A 689 34.81 2.53 5.61
CA TYR A 689 34.61 1.94 6.93
C TYR A 689 34.04 0.52 6.86
N ARG A 690 33.31 0.16 5.79
CA ARG A 690 32.79 -1.19 5.59
C ARG A 690 33.89 -2.25 5.38
N ARG A 691 35.13 -1.85 5.07
CA ARG A 691 36.29 -2.76 4.96
C ARG A 691 36.77 -3.35 6.29
N PHE A 692 36.26 -2.84 7.41
CA PHE A 692 36.49 -3.42 8.74
C PHE A 692 35.60 -4.66 9.00
N LEU A 693 34.47 -4.79 8.28
CA LEU A 693 33.56 -5.93 8.41
C LEU A 693 34.00 -7.10 7.53
N ILE A 694 33.68 -8.32 7.98
CA ILE A 694 33.78 -9.52 7.15
C ILE A 694 32.58 -9.54 6.21
N SER A 695 32.82 -9.68 4.90
CA SER A 695 31.75 -9.88 3.91
C SER A 695 30.97 -11.17 4.22
N SER A 696 29.66 -11.07 4.47
CA SER A 696 28.80 -12.25 4.64
C SER A 696 28.64 -13.04 3.32
N HIS A 697 28.84 -12.37 2.19
CA HIS A 697 28.53 -12.86 0.84
C HIS A 697 27.07 -13.29 0.64
N CYS A 698 26.16 -12.94 1.56
CA CYS A 698 24.72 -13.23 1.44
C CYS A 698 23.98 -12.13 0.68
N PHE A 699 24.33 -10.86 0.96
CA PHE A 699 23.78 -9.66 0.31
C PHE A 699 24.89 -8.63 0.06
N ASN A 700 24.77 -7.89 -1.03
CA ASN A 700 25.63 -6.75 -1.38
C ASN A 700 24.78 -5.46 -1.59
N ASP A 701 25.43 -4.33 -1.89
CA ASP A 701 24.76 -3.03 -2.05
C ASP A 701 23.79 -2.97 -3.23
N GLU A 702 24.01 -3.74 -4.29
CA GLU A 702 23.11 -3.90 -5.42
C GLU A 702 21.89 -4.76 -5.04
N ASP A 703 22.07 -5.82 -4.26
CA ASP A 703 20.96 -6.63 -3.74
C ASP A 703 20.00 -5.77 -2.89
N TYR A 704 20.54 -4.95 -1.97
CA TYR A 704 19.73 -4.05 -1.14
C TYR A 704 18.96 -3.03 -1.98
N ALA A 705 19.59 -2.45 -3.00
CA ALA A 705 18.95 -1.55 -3.96
C ALA A 705 17.87 -2.24 -4.80
N GLN A 706 18.10 -3.48 -5.24
CA GLN A 706 17.17 -4.29 -6.02
C GLN A 706 15.99 -4.84 -5.19
N MET A 707 16.14 -4.92 -3.87
CA MET A 707 15.08 -5.35 -2.95
C MET A 707 14.19 -4.20 -2.46
N SER A 708 14.73 -3.00 -2.23
CA SER A 708 14.02 -1.81 -1.70
C SER A 708 13.05 -2.14 -0.55
N LEU A 709 13.56 -2.79 0.50
CA LEU A 709 12.74 -3.19 1.66
C LEU A 709 12.06 -2.00 2.35
N CYS A 710 12.64 -0.81 2.29
CA CYS A 710 12.04 0.44 2.79
C CYS A 710 10.69 0.79 2.13
N SER A 711 10.40 0.29 0.91
CA SER A 711 9.11 0.45 0.24
C SER A 711 7.99 -0.43 0.83
N TRP A 712 8.34 -1.41 1.69
CA TRP A 712 7.43 -2.48 2.13
C TRP A 712 7.48 -2.80 3.63
N VAL A 713 8.51 -2.33 4.34
CA VAL A 713 8.78 -2.65 5.76
C VAL A 713 8.97 -1.37 6.55
N ASN A 714 8.17 -1.21 7.61
CA ASN A 714 8.31 -0.07 8.53
C ASN A 714 9.59 -0.24 9.37
N VAL A 715 10.47 0.77 9.38
CA VAL A 715 11.72 0.73 10.14
C VAL A 715 11.53 1.45 11.48
N VAL A 716 11.98 0.82 12.57
CA VAL A 716 12.10 1.44 13.89
C VAL A 716 13.57 1.46 14.26
N VAL A 717 14.19 2.64 14.13
CA VAL A 717 15.57 2.86 14.55
C VAL A 717 15.65 2.86 16.07
N GLY A 718 16.54 2.04 16.63
CA GLY A 718 16.79 1.96 18.07
C GLY A 718 17.11 0.56 18.58
N LYS A 719 17.62 0.49 19.81
CA LYS A 719 18.07 -0.75 20.43
C LYS A 719 16.95 -1.40 21.25
N MET A 720 16.63 -2.66 20.96
CA MET A 720 15.74 -3.44 21.84
C MET A 720 16.38 -3.61 23.22
N THR A 721 15.63 -3.25 24.26
CA THR A 721 16.07 -3.33 25.68
C THR A 721 15.25 -4.34 26.49
N GLY A 722 14.00 -4.63 26.10
CA GLY A 722 13.15 -5.59 26.80
C GLY A 722 12.01 -6.16 25.95
N ILE A 723 11.47 -7.31 26.37
CA ILE A 723 10.35 -7.99 25.72
C ILE A 723 9.29 -8.35 26.77
N ASN A 724 8.10 -7.74 26.71
CA ASN A 724 6.96 -8.15 27.50
C ASN A 724 6.15 -9.22 26.73
N ARG A 725 6.41 -10.49 27.05
CA ARG A 725 5.74 -11.64 26.41
C ARG A 725 4.25 -11.77 26.76
N ALA A 726 3.82 -11.24 27.90
CA ALA A 726 2.43 -11.36 28.37
C ALA A 726 1.51 -10.33 27.69
N ALA A 727 1.98 -9.09 27.56
CA ALA A 727 1.28 -8.00 26.88
C ALA A 727 1.69 -7.83 25.40
N LYS A 728 2.49 -8.77 24.85
CA LYS A 728 3.03 -8.80 23.49
C LYS A 728 3.58 -7.44 22.97
N TYR A 729 4.56 -6.87 23.67
CA TYR A 729 5.30 -5.71 23.13
C TYR A 729 6.80 -5.80 23.41
N VAL A 730 7.57 -5.15 22.54
CA VAL A 730 9.02 -4.90 22.66
C VAL A 730 9.23 -3.47 23.19
N VAL A 731 10.28 -3.26 23.99
CA VAL A 731 10.75 -1.92 24.39
C VAL A 731 12.02 -1.61 23.60
N VAL A 732 12.05 -0.44 22.97
CA VAL A 732 13.12 0.07 22.12
C VAL A 732 13.60 1.40 22.67
N SER A 733 14.92 1.58 22.82
CA SER A 733 15.54 2.79 23.37
C SER A 733 14.88 3.26 24.68
N GLU A 734 14.71 2.30 25.59
CA GLU A 734 14.17 2.39 26.97
C GLU A 734 12.71 2.87 27.13
N GLU A 735 12.16 3.70 26.22
CA GLU A 735 10.79 4.24 26.32
C GLU A 735 9.82 3.77 25.23
N LYS A 736 10.25 3.64 23.96
CA LYS A 736 9.34 3.38 22.83
C LYS A 736 8.83 1.93 22.88
N LYS A 737 7.51 1.74 22.88
CA LYS A 737 6.84 0.42 22.92
C LYS A 737 6.32 0.02 21.53
N VAL A 738 6.73 -1.14 21.04
CA VAL A 738 6.32 -1.69 19.73
C VAL A 738 5.53 -3.00 19.95
N PRO A 739 4.21 -3.02 19.73
CA PRO A 739 3.39 -4.22 19.91
C PRO A 739 3.51 -5.20 18.73
N TYR A 740 3.34 -6.49 18.99
CA TYR A 740 3.48 -7.55 17.99
C TYR A 740 2.40 -8.63 18.10
N ASP A 741 2.02 -9.24 16.98
CA ASP A 741 1.30 -10.52 17.00
C ASP A 741 2.29 -11.69 17.00
N TYR A 742 3.30 -11.58 16.13
CA TYR A 742 4.46 -12.47 15.99
C TYR A 742 5.76 -11.67 16.12
N LEU A 743 6.70 -12.20 16.89
CA LEU A 743 8.03 -11.62 17.11
C LEU A 743 9.10 -12.58 16.59
N VAL A 744 9.97 -12.09 15.70
CA VAL A 744 11.08 -12.84 15.12
C VAL A 744 12.39 -12.21 15.60
N LEU A 745 13.25 -13.00 16.24
CA LEU A 745 14.51 -12.52 16.82
C LEU A 745 15.69 -12.93 15.93
N CYS A 746 16.21 -11.96 15.18
CA CYS A 746 17.34 -12.08 14.26
C CYS A 746 18.55 -11.27 14.74
N THR A 747 18.72 -11.17 16.07
CA THR A 747 19.72 -10.32 16.77
C THR A 747 21.17 -10.79 16.65
N GLY A 748 21.46 -11.78 15.81
CA GLY A 748 22.81 -12.31 15.59
C GLY A 748 23.48 -12.90 16.84
N GLN A 749 24.80 -12.77 16.88
CA GLN A 749 25.66 -13.08 18.03
C GLN A 749 26.62 -11.89 18.24
N ASN A 750 27.13 -11.70 19.46
CA ASN A 750 28.12 -10.67 19.76
C ASN A 750 29.27 -11.30 20.56
N TYR A 751 30.48 -10.74 20.43
CA TYR A 751 31.68 -11.20 21.12
C TYR A 751 31.60 -10.87 22.61
N GLN A 752 31.64 -11.91 23.45
CA GLN A 752 31.84 -11.76 24.89
C GLN A 752 33.28 -11.28 25.13
N ALA A 753 33.43 -10.08 25.69
CA ALA A 753 34.73 -9.56 26.12
C ALA A 753 35.44 -10.58 27.03
N LEU A 754 36.72 -10.86 26.74
CA LEU A 754 37.52 -11.82 27.48
C LEU A 754 37.72 -11.33 28.92
N ALA A 755 37.56 -12.24 29.90
CA ALA A 755 37.91 -11.95 31.28
C ALA A 755 39.43 -11.70 31.38
N PRO A 756 39.88 -10.63 32.07
CA PRO A 756 41.30 -10.39 32.27
C PRO A 756 41.88 -11.54 33.10
N THR A 757 43.02 -12.06 32.66
CA THR A 757 43.51 -13.38 33.10
C THR A 757 44.02 -13.46 34.54
N GLY A 758 44.03 -12.34 35.28
CA GLY A 758 44.56 -12.26 36.67
C GLY A 758 46.05 -12.60 36.83
N ALA A 759 46.72 -13.04 35.77
CA ALA A 759 48.11 -13.42 35.77
C ALA A 759 49.00 -12.18 35.87
N ASP A 760 49.63 -11.98 37.04
CA ASP A 760 50.71 -11.00 37.16
C ASP A 760 51.83 -11.40 36.20
N ILE A 761 52.14 -10.51 35.26
CA ILE A 761 53.16 -10.67 34.21
C ILE A 761 54.55 -10.94 34.82
N LYS A 762 54.73 -10.70 36.13
CA LYS A 762 55.95 -10.92 36.90
C LYS A 762 56.07 -12.31 37.54
N LEU A 763 55.05 -13.17 37.49
CA LEU A 763 55.02 -14.47 38.18
C LEU A 763 54.65 -15.63 37.22
N PRO A 764 55.21 -16.84 37.42
CA PRO A 764 54.85 -18.01 36.62
C PRO A 764 53.42 -18.49 36.94
N THR A 765 52.62 -18.73 35.90
CA THR A 765 51.19 -19.01 36.04
C THR A 765 50.91 -20.44 36.51
N ASP A 766 50.42 -20.57 37.75
CA ASP A 766 50.02 -21.87 38.31
C ASP A 766 48.68 -22.34 37.71
N SER A 767 48.63 -23.55 37.17
CA SER A 767 47.47 -24.06 36.40
C SER A 767 46.18 -24.21 37.21
N LYS A 768 46.27 -24.21 38.54
CA LYS A 768 45.13 -24.22 39.46
C LYS A 768 44.32 -22.93 39.45
N ILE A 769 44.93 -21.80 39.09
CA ILE A 769 44.24 -20.49 39.13
C ILE A 769 43.04 -20.47 38.16
N MET A 770 43.11 -21.21 37.06
CA MET A 770 42.13 -21.19 35.96
C MET A 770 40.74 -21.76 36.32
N SER A 771 40.57 -22.46 37.44
CA SER A 771 39.31 -23.17 37.74
C SER A 771 38.20 -22.33 38.37
N GLU A 772 38.50 -21.13 38.88
CA GLU A 772 37.55 -20.30 39.64
C GLU A 772 36.90 -19.17 38.80
N TRP A 773 37.07 -19.20 37.48
CA TRP A 773 36.87 -18.01 36.65
C TRP A 773 35.40 -17.81 36.21
N PRO A 774 34.90 -16.55 36.23
CA PRO A 774 33.57 -16.24 35.71
C PRO A 774 33.54 -16.44 34.19
N GLN A 775 32.65 -17.32 33.72
CA GLN A 775 32.49 -17.65 32.29
C GLN A 775 32.03 -16.47 31.41
N ARG A 776 31.66 -15.33 32.03
CA ARG A 776 31.35 -14.06 31.36
C ARG A 776 31.98 -12.92 32.14
N TYR A 777 32.67 -12.03 31.44
CA TYR A 777 33.17 -10.79 32.02
C TYR A 777 32.05 -9.75 32.06
N THR A 778 31.84 -9.15 33.23
CA THR A 778 30.83 -8.10 33.48
C THR A 778 31.46 -6.79 34.00
N GLY A 779 32.79 -6.71 34.03
CA GLY A 779 33.50 -5.49 34.42
C GLY A 779 33.57 -4.45 33.29
N LYS A 780 34.15 -3.28 33.60
CA LYS A 780 34.32 -2.20 32.63
C LYS A 780 35.28 -2.62 31.51
N THR A 781 34.79 -2.63 30.26
CA THR A 781 35.63 -2.88 29.08
C THR A 781 36.63 -1.74 28.85
N PRO A 782 37.83 -2.04 28.31
CA PRO A 782 38.78 -1.02 27.87
C PRO A 782 38.20 -0.16 26.73
N SER A 783 38.53 1.13 26.68
CA SER A 783 38.06 2.06 25.63
C SER A 783 38.64 1.79 24.24
N ASN A 784 39.65 0.92 24.14
CA ASN A 784 40.24 0.44 22.89
C ASN A 784 39.77 -0.99 22.51
N HIS A 785 38.70 -1.50 23.14
CA HIS A 785 38.09 -2.78 22.82
C HIS A 785 36.83 -2.59 21.96
N PHE A 786 36.95 -2.80 20.65
CA PHE A 786 35.88 -2.64 19.69
C PHE A 786 35.21 -3.97 19.38
N THR A 787 33.88 -4.04 19.49
CA THR A 787 33.06 -5.05 18.83
C THR A 787 32.55 -4.45 17.53
N LEU A 788 33.00 -4.97 16.38
CA LEU A 788 32.66 -4.43 15.07
C LEU A 788 31.53 -5.25 14.45
N ASN A 789 30.28 -4.88 14.74
CA ASN A 789 29.09 -5.61 14.31
C ASN A 789 28.46 -5.00 13.05
N ASP A 790 28.56 -3.67 12.89
CA ASP A 790 27.97 -2.93 11.77
C ASP A 790 28.85 -1.75 11.30
N VAL A 791 28.34 -0.98 10.33
CA VAL A 791 29.06 0.12 9.67
C VAL A 791 29.35 1.28 10.63
N GLN A 792 28.48 1.51 11.62
CA GLN A 792 28.59 2.62 12.57
C GLN A 792 29.55 2.27 13.72
N ASP A 793 29.56 1.02 14.19
CA ASP A 793 30.65 0.48 15.03
C ASP A 793 32.02 0.70 14.34
N CYS A 794 32.10 0.42 13.03
CA CYS A 794 33.33 0.59 12.25
C CYS A 794 33.73 2.06 12.05
N LEU A 795 32.76 2.96 11.87
CA LEU A 795 33.00 4.40 11.77
C LEU A 795 33.47 4.99 13.11
N GLN A 796 32.87 4.59 14.23
CA GLN A 796 33.32 4.97 15.57
C GLN A 796 34.73 4.47 15.87
N ALA A 797 35.02 3.20 15.55
CA ALA A 797 36.36 2.64 15.70
C ALA A 797 37.39 3.36 14.80
N ALA A 798 37.04 3.69 13.56
CA ALA A 798 37.92 4.44 12.67
C ALA A 798 38.23 5.85 13.21
N HIS A 799 37.22 6.60 13.68
CA HIS A 799 37.45 7.90 14.32
C HIS A 799 38.32 7.78 15.57
N TRP A 800 38.09 6.78 16.44
CA TRP A 800 38.94 6.56 17.61
C TRP A 800 40.40 6.28 17.22
N LEU A 801 40.62 5.46 16.17
CA LEU A 801 41.96 5.17 15.65
C LEU A 801 42.62 6.42 15.06
N GLU A 802 41.89 7.25 14.32
CA GLU A 802 42.37 8.53 13.77
C GLU A 802 42.76 9.51 14.89
N GLU A 803 41.94 9.65 15.93
CA GLU A 803 42.24 10.54 17.06
C GLU A 803 43.42 10.06 17.91
N ASN A 804 43.52 8.75 18.16
CA ASN A 804 44.48 8.21 19.13
C ASN A 804 45.81 7.78 18.49
N LEU A 805 45.83 7.07 17.34
CA LEU A 805 47.09 6.65 16.72
C LEU A 805 47.81 7.80 16.00
N VAL A 806 47.09 8.71 15.34
CA VAL A 806 47.74 9.79 14.57
C VAL A 806 48.37 10.84 15.51
N ARG A 807 47.84 10.97 16.74
CA ARG A 807 48.42 11.82 17.79
C ARG A 807 49.52 11.12 18.58
N SER A 808 49.52 9.78 18.68
CA SER A 808 50.62 9.03 19.31
C SER A 808 51.84 8.92 18.39
N ARG A 809 52.78 9.86 18.47
CA ARG A 809 54.18 9.54 18.17
C ARG A 809 54.70 8.58 19.25
N GLY A 810 55.23 7.44 18.81
CA GLY A 810 56.07 6.56 19.64
C GLY A 810 57.47 7.13 19.84
#